data_AF-A0A450YEB7-F1
#
_entry.id   AF-A0A450YEB7-F1
#
_cell.length_a   1.000
_cell.length_b   1.000
_cell.length_c   1.000
_cell.angle_alpha   90.00
_cell.angle_beta   90.00
_cell.angle_gamma   90.00
#
_symmetry.space_group_name_H-M   'P 1'
#
loop_
_entity.id
_entity.type
_entity.pdbx_description
1 polymer ?
#
loop_
_entity_poly.entity_id
_entity_poly.type
_entity_poly.pdbx_seq_one_letter_code
_entity_poly.pdbx_strand_id
1 'polypeptide(L)'
;MKRSLQWVPIFGIAALATMITALAIDGGFARENRGGRPLSIRTAAGEQVGLYRESHALVIGVSDYDSWPKLPGARQDVEVVARALRANGFQVETLQDPDSDRLKRAFEQFIARRGGKPDNRLLFYFAGHGHTVKPKWGGDPMGYIAPKDAPNPNRDPAGFEAMALPMQRIEEYALKIHAKHALFLFDSCFSGALFNITRSAPENISYKTALPVRQFITAGDAGETVPDRSIFRRQFIAALSGEGDADGDGFVTGAELGEFLQKQVINYSKGDQHPQYGKIRNSHLDKGDFVFEVGKSKKGVGGNQGATGGERGKPSADLAVEREFWDSIKNNKDPEEYRAYLERYPRGAFAGLARIRIRKFTPPTPEQAVAQPAQPKMGRLIAHSNVSGDTVFIDGKSVGPTGPDAHALAPGEYEIRVEKAGFEPFETRIALSAGDEKTIRARLERSVPVRLVPVRDRLRDGSSGPEMARIEGGCFRMGSPPSEKGRDDDERQHRVCVEGFYMGKYEATFAEYDRFAKAAGRKLPKDRGWGRGKRPVINVNWEDATAYAGWLSRETGKKYRLPTEAEWEFAARAGTTTRYYWGNDFEDELACDFANSADLTAKEKNSDWITNNCRDGFVNTAPVGSFRTNGYGLFDMSGNVWEWTCSLYQKNYDGNEKRCVSKGTDGPRVVRGGGWNSTPRDIRSAFRNGFNTLDANKFLGFRLAREF
;
A
#
# COMPACT_ATOMS: atom_id res chain seq x y z
N MET A 1 -58.50 58.20 -44.02
CA MET A 1 -59.07 59.41 -43.39
C MET A 1 -58.11 59.89 -42.29
N LYS A 2 -58.10 61.21 -42.01
CA LYS A 2 -57.38 61.92 -40.91
C LYS A 2 -55.84 61.87 -40.92
N ARG A 3 -55.25 63.01 -40.48
CA ARG A 3 -53.84 63.41 -40.58
C ARG A 3 -53.14 63.34 -39.21
N SER A 4 -51.81 63.14 -39.20
CA SER A 4 -50.83 63.91 -38.39
C SER A 4 -49.40 63.38 -38.70
N LEU A 5 -48.61 64.03 -39.56
CA LEU A 5 -47.65 65.12 -39.29
C LEU A 5 -46.30 64.71 -38.64
N GLN A 6 -45.22 65.14 -39.32
CA GLN A 6 -43.83 65.48 -38.94
C GLN A 6 -43.51 65.62 -37.42
N TRP A 7 -42.29 65.44 -36.88
CA TRP A 7 -40.91 65.12 -37.35
C TRP A 7 -40.06 64.70 -36.09
N VAL A 8 -38.72 64.52 -35.99
CA VAL A 8 -37.47 64.76 -36.77
C VAL A 8 -36.38 63.72 -36.29
N PRO A 9 -35.20 63.53 -36.92
CA PRO A 9 -34.21 62.48 -36.54
C PRO A 9 -33.03 63.00 -35.68
N ILE A 10 -32.04 62.14 -35.32
CA ILE A 10 -30.56 62.39 -35.44
C ILE A 10 -29.66 61.26 -34.83
N PHE A 11 -28.52 61.01 -35.50
CA PHE A 11 -27.26 60.28 -35.15
C PHE A 11 -27.22 58.82 -34.62
N GLY A 12 -26.13 58.12 -35.00
CA GLY A 12 -25.77 56.75 -34.59
C GLY A 12 -24.86 56.03 -35.60
N ILE A 13 -23.65 56.54 -35.88
CA ILE A 13 -22.81 56.13 -37.02
C ILE A 13 -21.61 55.24 -36.62
N ALA A 14 -21.28 54.32 -37.53
CA ALA A 14 -20.04 53.56 -37.71
C ALA A 14 -19.65 52.50 -36.66
N ALA A 15 -19.39 51.30 -37.18
CA ALA A 15 -18.41 50.39 -36.59
C ALA A 15 -16.99 50.90 -36.88
N LEU A 16 -16.06 50.68 -35.95
CA LEU A 16 -14.63 50.78 -36.22
C LEU A 16 -13.95 49.49 -35.74
N ALA A 17 -13.20 48.85 -36.62
CA ALA A 17 -12.34 47.73 -36.24
C ALA A 17 -10.98 48.28 -35.79
N THR A 18 -10.55 47.92 -34.58
CA THR A 18 -9.26 48.33 -34.02
C THR A 18 -8.50 47.10 -33.55
N MET A 19 -7.20 47.05 -33.86
CA MET A 19 -6.33 45.96 -33.42
C MET A 19 -6.25 45.91 -31.89
N ILE A 20 -6.33 44.71 -31.32
CA ILE A 20 -5.63 44.42 -30.06
C ILE A 20 -4.41 43.59 -30.43
N THR A 21 -3.23 44.14 -30.16
CA THR A 21 -1.95 43.51 -30.42
C THR A 21 -1.78 42.27 -29.55
N ALA A 22 -1.59 41.11 -30.19
CA ALA A 22 -1.18 39.90 -29.51
C ALA A 22 0.28 40.04 -29.05
N LEU A 23 0.49 40.54 -27.83
CA LEU A 23 1.79 40.42 -27.17
C LEU A 23 2.08 38.95 -26.88
N ALA A 24 2.89 38.34 -27.76
CA ALA A 24 3.50 37.05 -27.51
C ALA A 24 4.54 37.18 -26.40
N ILE A 25 4.12 37.00 -25.15
CA ILE A 25 5.05 36.72 -24.04
C ILE A 25 5.53 35.27 -24.24
N ASP A 26 6.60 35.13 -25.02
CA ASP A 26 7.13 33.83 -25.46
C ASP A 26 7.91 33.13 -24.34
N GLY A 27 7.18 32.64 -23.34
CA GLY A 27 7.68 31.79 -22.25
C GLY A 27 7.94 30.36 -22.72
N GLY A 28 8.76 30.20 -23.76
CA GLY A 28 8.78 29.11 -24.72
C GLY A 28 8.65 27.67 -24.18
N PHE A 29 7.60 26.98 -24.63
CA PHE A 29 7.54 25.52 -24.66
C PHE A 29 8.25 25.01 -25.94
N ALA A 30 9.43 24.43 -25.80
CA ALA A 30 10.15 23.84 -26.93
C ALA A 30 9.38 22.63 -27.51
N ARG A 31 8.80 22.77 -28.71
CA ARG A 31 7.85 21.81 -29.29
C ARG A 31 8.35 21.21 -30.61
N GLU A 32 9.11 20.13 -30.53
CA GLU A 32 9.53 19.35 -31.71
C GLU A 32 8.47 18.29 -32.05
N ASN A 33 7.73 18.49 -33.14
CA ASN A 33 6.69 17.56 -33.60
C ASN A 33 7.30 16.34 -34.30
N ARG A 34 7.59 15.28 -33.54
CA ARG A 34 7.70 13.91 -34.08
C ARG A 34 6.51 13.10 -33.57
N GLY A 35 5.85 12.37 -34.48
CA GLY A 35 4.70 11.52 -34.12
C GLY A 35 5.08 10.52 -33.04
N GLY A 36 4.29 10.45 -31.96
CA GLY A 36 4.54 9.53 -30.86
C GLY A 36 4.50 8.08 -31.35
N ARG A 37 5.44 7.25 -30.92
CA ARG A 37 5.40 5.81 -31.21
C ARG A 37 4.26 5.18 -30.40
N PRO A 38 3.33 4.44 -31.04
CA PRO A 38 2.43 3.55 -30.32
C PRO A 38 3.26 2.47 -29.62
N LEU A 39 2.92 2.14 -28.38
CA LEU A 39 3.53 1.02 -27.67
C LEU A 39 2.61 -0.19 -27.73
N SER A 40 3.16 -1.36 -28.02
CA SER A 40 2.44 -2.63 -28.04
C SER A 40 3.22 -3.72 -27.34
N ILE A 41 2.57 -4.45 -26.43
CA ILE A 41 3.12 -5.61 -25.75
C ILE A 41 2.77 -6.87 -26.55
N ARG A 42 3.61 -7.91 -26.49
CA ARG A 42 3.23 -9.26 -26.93
C ARG A 42 2.83 -10.11 -25.74
N THR A 43 1.67 -10.73 -25.80
CA THR A 43 1.22 -11.67 -24.77
C THR A 43 2.08 -12.94 -24.78
N ALA A 44 1.97 -13.77 -23.73
CA ALA A 44 2.58 -15.10 -23.70
C ALA A 44 2.11 -16.03 -24.85
N ALA A 45 0.99 -15.72 -25.50
CA ALA A 45 0.49 -16.40 -26.70
C ALA A 45 1.04 -15.81 -28.02
N GLY A 46 1.90 -14.78 -27.96
CA GLY A 46 2.50 -14.11 -29.12
C GLY A 46 1.66 -12.99 -29.75
N GLU A 47 0.42 -12.79 -29.29
CA GLU A 47 -0.50 -11.77 -29.79
C GLU A 47 -0.03 -10.35 -29.44
N GLN A 48 -0.09 -9.42 -30.39
CA GLN A 48 0.39 -8.05 -30.23
C GLN A 48 -0.74 -7.10 -29.79
N VAL A 49 -0.79 -6.80 -28.49
CA VAL A 49 -1.80 -5.90 -27.89
C VAL A 49 -1.26 -4.46 -27.88
N GLY A 50 -1.98 -3.55 -28.54
CA GLY A 50 -1.69 -2.11 -28.48
C GLY A 50 -1.99 -1.54 -27.09
N LEU A 51 -0.97 -1.06 -26.38
CA LEU A 51 -1.08 -0.59 -25.00
C LEU A 51 -1.34 0.93 -24.92
N TYR A 52 -0.65 1.71 -25.75
CA TYR A 52 -0.78 3.17 -25.84
C TYR A 52 -0.74 3.65 -27.29
N ARG A 53 -1.57 4.64 -27.61
CA ARG A 53 -1.59 5.33 -28.91
C ARG A 53 -0.66 6.54 -28.95
N GLU A 54 -0.61 7.32 -27.87
CA GLU A 54 0.30 8.45 -27.72
C GLU A 54 0.90 8.48 -26.31
N SER A 55 2.16 8.91 -26.22
CA SER A 55 2.88 9.09 -24.95
C SER A 55 3.24 10.56 -24.80
N HIS A 56 2.78 11.23 -23.74
CA HIS A 56 3.03 12.66 -23.50
C HIS A 56 3.64 12.86 -22.11
N ALA A 57 4.62 13.75 -21.98
CA ALA A 57 5.19 14.12 -20.68
C ALA A 57 5.30 15.63 -20.49
N LEU A 58 5.08 16.08 -19.26
CA LEU A 58 5.37 17.42 -18.77
C LEU A 58 6.51 17.33 -17.76
N VAL A 59 7.66 17.92 -18.08
CA VAL A 59 8.87 17.89 -17.24
C VAL A 59 9.20 19.31 -16.77
N ILE A 60 9.12 19.52 -15.46
CA ILE A 60 9.20 20.81 -14.80
C ILE A 60 10.45 20.85 -13.93
N GLY A 61 11.24 21.92 -14.04
CA GLY A 61 12.37 22.21 -13.16
C GLY A 61 12.24 23.58 -12.53
N VAL A 62 12.64 23.70 -11.27
CA VAL A 62 12.78 24.97 -10.57
C VAL A 62 14.17 25.01 -9.95
N SER A 63 15.00 25.93 -10.45
CA SER A 63 16.42 26.05 -10.15
C SER A 63 16.78 27.43 -9.58
N ASP A 64 16.13 28.48 -10.09
CA ASP A 64 16.41 29.89 -9.81
C ASP A 64 15.37 30.53 -8.87
N TYR A 65 15.25 29.99 -7.66
CA TYR A 65 14.31 30.46 -6.64
C TYR A 65 14.59 31.88 -6.12
N ASP A 66 13.53 32.60 -5.73
CA ASP A 66 13.63 33.95 -5.17
C ASP A 66 13.77 33.96 -3.63
N SER A 67 13.08 33.04 -2.91
CA SER A 67 13.10 32.95 -1.43
C SER A 67 13.63 31.64 -0.85
N TRP A 68 14.16 30.76 -1.70
CA TRP A 68 14.69 29.44 -1.34
C TRP A 68 16.14 29.27 -1.84
N PRO A 69 16.91 28.31 -1.29
CA PRO A 69 18.23 27.97 -1.84
C PRO A 69 18.14 27.58 -3.32
N LYS A 70 19.05 28.06 -4.17
CA LYS A 70 19.02 27.72 -5.59
C LYS A 70 19.46 26.27 -5.83
N LEU A 71 18.82 25.62 -6.81
CA LEU A 71 19.04 24.22 -7.19
C LEU A 71 19.51 24.15 -8.66
N PRO A 72 20.75 24.57 -8.98
CA PRO A 72 21.26 24.55 -10.36
C PRO A 72 21.20 23.16 -11.02
N GLY A 73 21.28 22.08 -10.24
CA GLY A 73 21.08 20.70 -10.72
C GLY A 73 19.69 20.44 -11.30
N ALA A 74 18.63 21.00 -10.71
CA ALA A 74 17.25 20.82 -11.20
C ALA A 74 17.08 21.26 -12.67
N ARG A 75 17.88 22.25 -13.13
CA ARG A 75 17.90 22.67 -14.53
C ARG A 75 18.48 21.60 -15.45
N GLN A 76 19.61 20.99 -15.07
CA GLN A 76 20.22 19.87 -15.78
C GLN A 76 19.28 18.65 -15.79
N ASP A 77 18.54 18.46 -14.71
CA ASP A 77 17.73 17.27 -14.48
C ASP A 77 16.56 17.18 -15.46
N VAL A 78 15.88 18.30 -15.72
CA VAL A 78 14.89 18.43 -16.82
C VAL A 78 15.48 17.99 -18.16
N GLU A 79 16.69 18.41 -18.51
CA GLU A 79 17.28 18.06 -19.80
C GLU A 79 17.60 16.56 -19.93
N VAL A 80 18.10 15.93 -18.86
CA VAL A 80 18.45 14.50 -18.89
C VAL A 80 17.19 13.64 -18.86
N VAL A 81 16.22 13.97 -18.00
CA VAL A 81 14.91 13.30 -17.93
C VAL A 81 14.14 13.44 -19.24
N ALA A 82 14.08 14.64 -19.82
CA ALA A 82 13.41 14.84 -21.10
C ALA A 82 14.10 14.11 -22.26
N ARG A 83 15.42 13.85 -22.21
CA ARG A 83 16.11 12.97 -23.17
C ARG A 83 15.74 11.50 -22.98
N ALA A 84 15.76 11.00 -21.74
CA ALA A 84 15.38 9.62 -21.43
C ALA A 84 13.92 9.32 -21.83
N LEU A 85 12.99 10.24 -21.53
CA LEU A 85 11.58 10.11 -21.90
C LEU A 85 11.36 10.19 -23.42
N ARG A 86 12.06 11.08 -24.15
CA ARG A 86 12.01 11.08 -25.63
C ARG A 86 12.53 9.76 -26.23
N ALA A 87 13.58 9.17 -25.64
CA ALA A 87 14.04 7.84 -26.03
C ALA A 87 13.00 6.75 -25.75
N ASN A 88 12.26 6.84 -24.64
CA ASN A 88 11.10 5.99 -24.33
C ASN A 88 9.79 6.37 -25.08
N GLY A 89 9.90 7.13 -26.18
CA GLY A 89 8.78 7.44 -27.09
C GLY A 89 7.83 8.57 -26.67
N PHE A 90 8.14 9.34 -25.62
CA PHE A 90 7.29 10.45 -25.17
C PHE A 90 7.49 11.74 -26.00
N GLN A 91 6.39 12.40 -26.31
CA GLN A 91 6.37 13.84 -26.64
C GLN A 91 6.55 14.62 -25.33
N VAL A 92 7.72 15.23 -25.13
CA VAL A 92 8.05 15.92 -23.86
C VAL A 92 7.95 17.44 -24.01
N GLU A 93 6.97 18.03 -23.33
CA GLU A 93 6.83 19.46 -23.06
C GLU A 93 7.66 19.79 -21.80
N THR A 94 8.59 20.75 -21.89
CA THR A 94 9.50 21.13 -20.79
C THR A 94 9.22 22.54 -20.27
N LEU A 95 9.28 22.74 -18.96
CA LEU A 95 9.09 24.03 -18.30
C LEU A 95 10.21 24.29 -17.28
N GLN A 96 10.83 25.47 -17.34
CA GLN A 96 11.88 25.89 -16.41
C GLN A 96 11.50 27.15 -15.64
N ASP A 97 11.88 27.16 -14.37
CA ASP A 97 11.77 28.26 -13.40
C ASP A 97 10.39 28.96 -13.40
N PRO A 98 9.26 28.23 -13.36
CA PRO A 98 7.93 28.85 -13.33
C PRO A 98 7.61 29.50 -11.98
N ASP A 99 6.99 30.67 -12.05
CA ASP A 99 6.14 31.23 -11.01
C ASP A 99 4.91 30.34 -10.74
N SER A 100 4.26 30.57 -9.61
CA SER A 100 3.09 29.84 -9.10
C SER A 100 1.95 29.75 -10.11
N ASP A 101 1.75 30.81 -10.85
CA ASP A 101 0.63 31.05 -11.74
C ASP A 101 0.86 30.34 -13.11
N ARG A 102 2.09 30.40 -13.63
CA ARG A 102 2.60 29.62 -14.78
C ARG A 102 2.68 28.13 -14.47
N LEU A 103 3.04 27.75 -13.24
CA LEU A 103 3.06 26.35 -12.78
C LEU A 103 1.64 25.76 -12.77
N LYS A 104 0.67 26.43 -12.14
CA LYS A 104 -0.74 26.03 -12.09
C LYS A 104 -1.32 25.88 -13.52
N ARG A 105 -1.12 26.90 -14.37
CA ARG A 105 -1.53 26.87 -15.79
C ARG A 105 -0.90 25.72 -16.59
N ALA A 106 0.36 25.36 -16.34
CA ALA A 106 1.04 24.33 -17.11
C ALA A 106 0.42 22.94 -16.91
N PHE A 107 0.10 22.57 -15.66
CA PHE A 107 -0.64 21.34 -15.37
C PHE A 107 -2.01 21.32 -16.03
N GLU A 108 -2.81 22.37 -15.83
CA GLU A 108 -4.19 22.46 -16.32
C GLU A 108 -4.25 22.42 -17.86
N GLN A 109 -3.39 23.19 -18.53
CA GLN A 109 -3.31 23.16 -19.99
C GLN A 109 -2.79 21.84 -20.55
N PHE A 110 -1.79 21.21 -19.92
CA PHE A 110 -1.27 19.93 -20.39
C PHE A 110 -2.33 18.82 -20.28
N ILE A 111 -3.09 18.80 -19.18
CA ILE A 111 -4.21 17.88 -18.99
C ILE A 111 -5.32 18.15 -20.03
N ALA A 112 -5.70 19.41 -20.24
CA ALA A 112 -6.69 19.76 -21.26
C ALA A 112 -6.24 19.38 -22.69
N ARG A 113 -4.95 19.55 -23.03
CA ARG A 113 -4.39 19.22 -24.36
C ARG A 113 -4.19 17.72 -24.58
N ARG A 114 -3.77 16.97 -23.56
CA ARG A 114 -3.23 15.60 -23.70
C ARG A 114 -4.05 14.52 -22.98
N GLY A 115 -4.74 14.88 -21.90
CA GLY A 115 -5.43 13.97 -20.98
C GLY A 115 -6.83 13.55 -21.40
N GLY A 116 -7.42 14.15 -22.43
CA GLY A 116 -8.78 13.83 -22.91
C GLY A 116 -8.92 12.57 -23.78
N LYS A 117 -7.81 11.92 -24.18
CA LYS A 117 -7.83 10.71 -25.02
C LYS A 117 -7.58 9.45 -24.17
N PRO A 118 -8.50 8.47 -24.10
CA PRO A 118 -8.30 7.24 -23.31
C PRO A 118 -7.02 6.48 -23.63
N ASP A 119 -6.64 6.33 -24.90
CA ASP A 119 -5.48 5.52 -25.33
C ASP A 119 -4.10 6.14 -25.00
N ASN A 120 -4.05 7.29 -24.33
CA ASN A 120 -2.80 7.97 -24.00
C ASN A 120 -2.18 7.48 -22.67
N ARG A 121 -0.85 7.61 -22.55
CA ARG A 121 -0.17 7.72 -21.25
C ARG A 121 0.36 9.13 -21.01
N LEU A 122 0.13 9.67 -19.82
CA LEU A 122 0.64 10.97 -19.37
C LEU A 122 1.70 10.78 -18.28
N LEU A 123 2.82 11.49 -18.37
CA LEU A 123 3.84 11.51 -17.32
C LEU A 123 4.11 12.94 -16.85
N PHE A 124 4.14 13.15 -15.55
CA PHE A 124 4.51 14.42 -14.92
C PHE A 124 5.81 14.19 -14.14
N TYR A 125 6.81 15.03 -14.36
CA TYR A 125 8.05 15.04 -13.59
C TYR A 125 8.30 16.45 -13.05
N PHE A 126 8.57 16.58 -11.76
CA PHE A 126 8.94 17.85 -11.13
C PHE A 126 10.27 17.68 -10.39
N ALA A 127 11.22 18.61 -10.59
CA ALA A 127 12.44 18.74 -9.80
C ALA A 127 12.55 20.15 -9.20
N GLY A 128 12.87 20.23 -7.91
CA GLY A 128 12.97 21.51 -7.19
C GLY A 128 12.88 21.34 -5.68
N HIS A 129 12.44 22.37 -4.97
CA HIS A 129 12.02 22.27 -3.58
C HIS A 129 10.60 21.76 -3.44
N GLY A 130 10.38 21.02 -2.36
CA GLY A 130 9.06 20.73 -1.81
C GLY A 130 9.05 21.07 -0.32
N HIS A 131 7.86 21.25 0.23
CA HIS A 131 7.67 21.50 1.65
C HIS A 131 6.51 20.68 2.20
N THR A 132 6.27 20.77 3.51
CA THR A 132 5.07 20.25 4.13
C THR A 132 4.65 21.09 5.30
N VAL A 133 3.36 21.43 5.32
CA VAL A 133 2.72 22.09 6.45
C VAL A 133 2.05 21.03 7.32
N LYS A 134 2.34 21.05 8.63
CA LYS A 134 1.65 20.24 9.63
C LYS A 134 0.48 21.05 10.21
N PRO A 135 -0.79 20.59 10.11
CA PRO A 135 -1.93 21.34 10.62
C PRO A 135 -1.81 21.68 12.11
N LYS A 136 -1.95 22.97 12.46
CA LYS A 136 -1.77 23.47 13.84
C LYS A 136 -2.72 22.85 14.87
N TRP A 137 -3.84 22.29 14.42
CA TRP A 137 -4.89 21.70 15.26
C TRP A 137 -4.99 20.17 15.12
N GLY A 138 -3.98 19.53 14.52
CA GLY A 138 -3.99 18.10 14.18
C GLY A 138 -4.62 17.80 12.82
N GLY A 139 -4.30 16.62 12.30
CA GLY A 139 -4.57 16.20 10.92
C GLY A 139 -3.29 15.73 10.23
N ASP A 140 -3.44 15.07 9.08
CA ASP A 140 -2.29 14.63 8.28
C ASP A 140 -1.49 15.83 7.75
N PRO A 141 -0.15 15.75 7.65
CA PRO A 141 0.63 16.81 7.05
C PRO A 141 0.33 16.90 5.54
N MET A 142 0.36 18.11 4.97
CA MET A 142 0.10 18.37 3.55
C MET A 142 1.38 18.73 2.81
N GLY A 143 1.72 18.00 1.75
CA GLY A 143 2.87 18.29 0.88
C GLY A 143 2.58 19.41 -0.14
N TYR A 144 3.57 20.23 -0.46
CA TYR A 144 3.48 21.35 -1.42
C TYR A 144 4.71 21.40 -2.34
N ILE A 145 4.53 21.43 -3.66
CA ILE A 145 5.63 21.70 -4.60
C ILE A 145 5.85 23.22 -4.69
N ALA A 146 7.11 23.67 -4.61
CA ALA A 146 7.45 25.09 -4.53
C ALA A 146 7.77 25.66 -5.93
N PRO A 147 6.95 26.59 -6.48
CA PRO A 147 7.34 27.42 -7.63
C PRO A 147 8.42 28.46 -7.25
N LYS A 148 9.01 29.12 -8.26
CA LYS A 148 10.13 30.06 -8.10
C LYS A 148 9.85 31.19 -7.08
N ASP A 149 8.64 31.73 -7.15
CA ASP A 149 8.10 32.87 -6.41
C ASP A 149 7.58 32.52 -5.00
N ALA A 150 7.56 31.24 -4.63
CA ALA A 150 7.08 30.82 -3.31
C ALA A 150 7.96 31.41 -2.19
N PRO A 151 7.39 32.17 -1.23
CA PRO A 151 8.17 32.72 -0.11
C PRO A 151 8.67 31.61 0.82
N ASN A 152 9.53 31.95 1.77
CA ASN A 152 10.05 30.97 2.72
C ASN A 152 9.00 30.68 3.82
N PRO A 153 8.55 29.42 4.00
CA PRO A 153 7.47 29.09 4.93
C PRO A 153 7.80 29.36 6.40
N ASN A 154 9.09 29.49 6.76
CA ASN A 154 9.50 29.88 8.12
C ASN A 154 9.43 31.40 8.37
N ARG A 155 9.18 32.20 7.33
CA ARG A 155 9.06 33.67 7.38
C ARG A 155 7.66 34.15 7.02
N ASP A 156 7.06 33.56 5.99
CA ASP A 156 5.69 33.82 5.57
C ASP A 156 4.99 32.49 5.22
N PRO A 157 4.35 31.83 6.21
CA PRO A 157 3.58 30.61 5.97
C PRO A 157 2.35 30.87 5.07
N ALA A 158 1.70 32.03 5.21
CA ALA A 158 0.43 32.32 4.53
C ALA A 158 0.64 32.59 3.04
N GLY A 159 1.65 33.39 2.68
CA GLY A 159 2.07 33.55 1.30
C GLY A 159 2.62 32.26 0.70
N PHE A 160 3.28 31.41 1.50
CA PHE A 160 3.73 30.10 1.01
C PHE A 160 2.55 29.20 0.63
N GLU A 161 1.55 29.05 1.51
CA GLU A 161 0.36 28.23 1.27
C GLU A 161 -0.48 28.74 0.08
N ALA A 162 -0.47 30.05 -0.22
CA ALA A 162 -1.16 30.64 -1.36
C ALA A 162 -0.40 30.46 -2.70
N MET A 163 0.92 30.65 -2.71
CA MET A 163 1.76 30.54 -3.90
C MET A 163 2.01 29.09 -4.28
N ALA A 164 2.44 28.27 -3.33
CA ALA A 164 2.83 26.88 -3.57
C ALA A 164 1.64 26.00 -4.00
N LEU A 165 1.93 24.87 -4.63
CA LEU A 165 0.91 23.98 -5.19
C LEU A 165 0.78 22.71 -4.32
N PRO A 166 -0.29 22.57 -3.52
CA PRO A 166 -0.47 21.42 -2.63
C PRO A 166 -0.72 20.12 -3.40
N MET A 167 -0.28 18.99 -2.85
CA MET A 167 -0.44 17.66 -3.45
C MET A 167 -1.91 17.26 -3.64
N GLN A 168 -2.83 17.76 -2.80
CA GLN A 168 -4.27 17.63 -2.99
C GLN A 168 -4.75 18.21 -4.34
N ARG A 169 -4.19 19.34 -4.79
CA ARG A 169 -4.52 19.91 -6.10
C ARG A 169 -3.95 19.09 -7.25
N ILE A 170 -2.84 18.38 -7.03
CA ILE A 170 -2.31 17.40 -8.00
C ILE A 170 -3.22 16.15 -8.07
N GLU A 171 -3.85 15.73 -6.96
CA GLU A 171 -4.86 14.67 -6.98
C GLU A 171 -6.10 15.10 -7.78
N GLU A 172 -6.63 16.30 -7.56
CA GLU A 172 -7.71 16.85 -8.39
C GLU A 172 -7.33 16.85 -9.89
N TYR A 173 -6.07 17.14 -10.22
CA TYR A 173 -5.56 17.08 -11.58
C TYR A 173 -5.50 15.63 -12.10
N ALA A 174 -5.07 14.67 -11.29
CA ALA A 174 -5.04 13.25 -11.65
C ALA A 174 -6.45 12.68 -11.91
N LEU A 175 -7.44 13.10 -11.12
CA LEU A 175 -8.86 12.72 -11.29
C LEU A 175 -9.48 13.31 -12.57
N LYS A 176 -8.99 14.46 -13.06
CA LYS A 176 -9.47 15.13 -14.29
C LYS A 176 -8.85 14.57 -15.58
N ILE A 177 -7.92 13.62 -15.50
CA ILE A 177 -7.36 12.93 -16.67
C ILE A 177 -8.32 11.81 -17.10
N HIS A 178 -8.71 11.76 -18.37
CA HIS A 178 -9.49 10.66 -18.97
C HIS A 178 -8.61 9.60 -19.66
N ALA A 179 -7.35 9.92 -19.93
CA ALA A 179 -6.34 8.98 -20.40
C ALA A 179 -6.17 7.80 -19.44
N LYS A 180 -5.92 6.60 -19.98
CA LYS A 180 -5.91 5.35 -19.22
C LYS A 180 -4.88 5.41 -18.09
N HIS A 181 -3.62 5.73 -18.40
CA HIS A 181 -2.55 5.79 -17.40
C HIS A 181 -2.00 7.21 -17.22
N ALA A 182 -1.79 7.62 -15.97
CA ALA A 182 -0.96 8.77 -15.63
C ALA A 182 0.02 8.42 -14.49
N LEU A 183 1.25 8.91 -14.60
CA LEU A 183 2.31 8.73 -13.61
C LEU A 183 2.88 10.10 -13.23
N PHE A 184 3.04 10.34 -11.92
CA PHE A 184 3.55 11.59 -11.36
C PHE A 184 4.82 11.29 -10.54
N LEU A 185 5.94 11.91 -10.90
CA LEU A 185 7.24 11.76 -10.23
C LEU A 185 7.69 13.10 -9.64
N PHE A 186 8.09 13.10 -8.37
CA PHE A 186 8.53 14.30 -7.66
C PHE A 186 9.93 14.12 -7.08
N ASP A 187 10.90 14.72 -7.76
CA ASP A 187 12.31 14.81 -7.40
C ASP A 187 12.53 16.01 -6.47
N SER A 188 11.82 15.99 -5.34
CA SER A 188 11.75 17.06 -4.34
C SER A 188 11.22 16.55 -2.99
N CYS A 189 11.36 17.35 -1.94
CA CYS A 189 11.14 16.95 -0.54
C CYS A 189 9.65 16.95 -0.13
N PHE A 190 9.11 15.85 0.39
CA PHE A 190 7.75 15.80 0.94
C PHE A 190 7.67 15.06 2.27
N SER A 191 6.77 15.54 3.12
CA SER A 191 6.61 15.14 4.52
C SER A 191 5.14 15.01 4.92
N GLY A 192 4.25 15.31 3.98
CA GLY A 192 2.81 15.12 4.06
C GLY A 192 2.38 14.14 3.02
N ALA A 193 1.67 13.11 3.49
CA ALA A 193 1.38 11.90 2.74
C ALA A 193 1.01 12.22 1.29
N LEU A 194 1.79 11.68 0.34
CA LEU A 194 1.33 11.56 -1.03
C LEU A 194 0.32 10.39 -1.06
N PHE A 195 -0.80 10.64 -0.39
CA PHE A 195 -1.87 9.75 0.04
C PHE A 195 -1.45 8.52 0.87
N ASN A 196 -2.45 7.89 1.47
CA ASN A 196 -2.32 6.68 2.29
C ASN A 196 -2.17 5.46 1.35
N ILE A 197 -1.14 5.50 0.50
CA ILE A 197 -1.04 4.81 -0.78
C ILE A 197 -0.95 3.28 -0.66
N THR A 198 -1.70 2.59 -1.53
CA THR A 198 -1.61 1.14 -1.70
C THR A 198 -0.33 0.78 -2.44
N ARG A 199 0.66 0.21 -1.73
CA ARG A 199 1.85 -0.40 -2.36
C ARG A 199 1.38 -1.55 -3.26
N SER A 200 1.74 -1.47 -4.54
CA SER A 200 1.51 -2.55 -5.51
C SER A 200 2.76 -3.41 -5.60
N ALA A 201 2.62 -4.73 -5.43
CA ALA A 201 3.70 -5.66 -5.73
C ALA A 201 3.92 -5.75 -7.25
N PRO A 202 5.15 -6.01 -7.72
CA PRO A 202 5.38 -6.44 -9.10
C PRO A 202 4.60 -7.72 -9.42
N GLU A 203 3.93 -7.75 -10.57
CA GLU A 203 3.22 -8.91 -11.11
C GLU A 203 3.59 -9.06 -12.58
N ASN A 204 4.00 -10.28 -12.99
CA ASN A 204 4.30 -10.63 -14.39
C ASN A 204 3.16 -10.17 -15.30
N ILE A 205 3.46 -9.55 -16.44
CA ILE A 205 2.49 -8.79 -17.26
C ILE A 205 1.25 -9.63 -17.61
N SER A 206 0.18 -9.41 -16.86
CA SER A 206 -1.09 -10.12 -17.00
C SER A 206 -2.27 -9.19 -16.70
N TYR A 207 -2.99 -8.83 -17.77
CA TYR A 207 -4.29 -8.14 -17.81
C TYR A 207 -4.41 -6.73 -17.19
N LYS A 208 -3.75 -6.42 -16.06
CA LYS A 208 -3.91 -5.15 -15.33
C LYS A 208 -3.54 -3.91 -16.16
N THR A 209 -2.53 -3.98 -17.03
CA THR A 209 -2.12 -2.86 -17.91
C THR A 209 -3.20 -2.43 -18.94
N ALA A 210 -4.32 -3.15 -19.04
CA ALA A 210 -5.50 -2.72 -19.78
C ALA A 210 -6.45 -1.79 -18.99
N LEU A 211 -6.32 -1.70 -17.67
CA LEU A 211 -7.20 -0.95 -16.76
C LEU A 211 -6.62 0.42 -16.40
N PRO A 212 -7.41 1.44 -16.01
CA PRO A 212 -6.86 2.77 -15.72
C PRO A 212 -5.99 2.82 -14.46
N VAL A 213 -5.03 3.76 -14.43
CA VAL A 213 -4.15 3.98 -13.25
C VAL A 213 -3.74 5.45 -13.07
N ARG A 214 -3.70 5.93 -11.82
CA ARG A 214 -2.93 7.13 -11.41
C ARG A 214 -1.87 6.71 -10.40
N GLN A 215 -0.60 6.76 -10.80
CA GLN A 215 0.55 6.41 -9.97
C GLN A 215 1.36 7.64 -9.56
N PHE A 216 1.96 7.56 -8.38
CA PHE A 216 2.75 8.63 -7.77
C PHE A 216 4.05 8.05 -7.19
N ILE A 217 5.16 8.78 -7.33
CA ILE A 217 6.47 8.43 -6.77
C ILE A 217 7.18 9.70 -6.25
N THR A 218 7.71 9.69 -5.03
CA THR A 218 8.52 10.78 -4.44
C THR A 218 9.99 10.39 -4.30
N ALA A 219 10.88 11.37 -4.19
CA ALA A 219 12.31 11.17 -3.91
C ALA A 219 12.68 11.09 -2.41
N GLY A 220 11.73 11.27 -1.48
CA GLY A 220 11.98 11.22 -0.05
C GLY A 220 10.71 11.35 0.81
N ASP A 221 10.93 11.33 2.13
CA ASP A 221 9.96 11.34 3.23
C ASP A 221 10.30 12.42 4.30
N ALA A 222 9.83 12.29 5.54
CA ALA A 222 9.15 13.40 6.21
C ALA A 222 10.02 14.40 6.98
N GLY A 223 11.33 14.31 6.83
CA GLY A 223 12.31 15.32 7.25
C GLY A 223 13.49 15.45 6.30
N GLU A 224 13.39 14.87 5.10
CA GLU A 224 14.53 14.63 4.21
C GLU A 224 14.76 15.78 3.22
N THR A 225 16.03 16.01 2.88
CA THR A 225 16.45 16.99 1.88
C THR A 225 16.94 16.29 0.62
N VAL A 226 16.25 16.49 -0.50
CA VAL A 226 16.72 16.01 -1.80
C VAL A 226 17.98 16.82 -2.19
N PRO A 227 19.13 16.17 -2.46
CA PRO A 227 20.35 16.87 -2.81
C PRO A 227 20.29 17.41 -4.25
N ASP A 228 20.83 18.61 -4.47
CA ASP A 228 20.96 19.25 -5.80
C ASP A 228 21.50 18.31 -6.89
N ARG A 229 22.39 17.38 -6.52
CA ARG A 229 22.82 16.27 -7.38
C ARG A 229 21.93 15.04 -7.20
N SER A 230 20.66 15.14 -7.60
CA SER A 230 19.64 14.11 -7.34
C SER A 230 20.15 12.67 -7.56
N ILE A 231 19.90 11.83 -6.56
CA ILE A 231 20.13 10.38 -6.60
C ILE A 231 18.93 9.74 -7.31
N PHE A 232 17.72 10.17 -6.99
CA PHE A 232 16.45 9.73 -7.57
C PHE A 232 16.46 9.79 -9.10
N ARG A 233 16.81 10.93 -9.69
CA ARG A 233 16.99 11.08 -11.14
C ARG A 233 17.91 10.02 -11.75
N ARG A 234 19.07 9.77 -11.11
CA ARG A 234 20.06 8.81 -11.62
C ARG A 234 19.50 7.39 -11.65
N GLN A 235 18.79 7.00 -10.59
CA GLN A 235 18.13 5.70 -10.53
C GLN A 235 16.93 5.62 -11.49
N PHE A 236 16.17 6.70 -11.68
CA PHE A 236 15.10 6.76 -12.69
C PHE A 236 15.63 6.54 -14.11
N ILE A 237 16.78 7.12 -14.47
CA ILE A 237 17.42 6.90 -15.77
C ILE A 237 17.97 5.47 -15.89
N ALA A 238 18.55 4.91 -14.82
CA ALA A 238 19.03 3.52 -14.78
C ALA A 238 17.88 2.53 -15.01
N ALA A 239 16.74 2.74 -14.32
CA ALA A 239 15.53 1.94 -14.51
C ALA A 239 15.06 1.95 -15.97
N LEU A 240 14.91 3.15 -16.57
CA LEU A 240 14.56 3.31 -18.00
C LEU A 240 15.65 2.86 -18.98
N SER A 241 16.84 2.49 -18.50
CA SER A 241 17.92 1.88 -19.29
C SER A 241 17.92 0.35 -19.22
N GLY A 242 16.98 -0.25 -18.48
CA GLY A 242 16.84 -1.70 -18.30
C GLY A 242 17.37 -2.25 -16.97
N GLU A 243 17.81 -1.42 -16.03
CA GLU A 243 18.20 -1.89 -14.68
C GLU A 243 16.98 -2.13 -13.76
N GLY A 244 15.82 -1.58 -14.12
CA GLY A 244 14.56 -1.69 -13.37
C GLY A 244 13.58 -2.76 -13.90
N ASP A 245 14.00 -3.53 -14.90
CA ASP A 245 13.30 -4.69 -15.45
C ASP A 245 13.55 -5.87 -14.50
N ALA A 246 12.57 -6.22 -13.67
CA ALA A 246 12.78 -7.11 -12.52
C ALA A 246 12.57 -8.59 -12.86
N ASP A 247 11.70 -8.91 -13.83
CA ASP A 247 11.47 -10.27 -14.32
C ASP A 247 12.21 -10.56 -15.65
N GLY A 248 12.78 -9.54 -16.29
CA GLY A 248 13.57 -9.65 -17.50
C GLY A 248 12.72 -9.74 -18.77
N ASP A 249 11.46 -9.29 -18.78
CA ASP A 249 10.56 -9.39 -19.93
C ASP A 249 10.83 -8.34 -21.04
N GLY A 250 11.51 -7.23 -20.72
CA GLY A 250 11.79 -6.11 -21.64
C GLY A 250 10.90 -4.87 -21.43
N PHE A 251 10.15 -4.81 -20.34
CA PHE A 251 9.39 -3.64 -19.90
C PHE A 251 9.81 -3.23 -18.48
N VAL A 252 9.26 -2.11 -18.01
CA VAL A 252 9.31 -1.71 -16.59
C VAL A 252 7.95 -1.15 -16.22
N THR A 253 7.27 -1.76 -15.26
CA THR A 253 6.00 -1.26 -14.71
C THR A 253 6.20 -0.08 -13.75
N GLY A 254 5.14 0.65 -13.43
CA GLY A 254 5.17 1.68 -12.38
C GLY A 254 5.37 1.10 -10.98
N ALA A 255 4.97 -0.16 -10.75
CA ALA A 255 5.28 -0.91 -9.54
C ALA A 255 6.78 -1.24 -9.43
N GLU A 256 7.38 -1.87 -10.45
CA GLU A 256 8.82 -2.17 -10.48
C GLU A 256 9.68 -0.90 -10.42
N LEU A 257 9.30 0.15 -11.15
CA LEU A 257 9.98 1.44 -11.08
C LEU A 257 9.95 2.00 -9.65
N GLY A 258 8.82 1.89 -8.96
CA GLY A 258 8.67 2.30 -7.56
C GLY A 258 9.56 1.49 -6.61
N GLU A 259 9.58 0.16 -6.74
CA GLU A 259 10.43 -0.71 -5.92
C GLU A 259 11.91 -0.50 -6.20
N PHE A 260 12.33 -0.43 -7.47
CA PHE A 260 13.69 -0.14 -7.88
C PHE A 260 14.17 1.20 -7.34
N LEU A 261 13.36 2.25 -7.46
CA LEU A 261 13.67 3.58 -6.92
C LEU A 261 13.79 3.54 -5.39
N GLN A 262 12.85 2.91 -4.68
CA GLN A 262 12.94 2.77 -3.22
C GLN A 262 14.23 2.05 -2.80
N LYS A 263 14.50 0.88 -3.39
CA LYS A 263 15.68 0.04 -3.10
C LYS A 263 17.00 0.76 -3.41
N GLN A 264 17.12 1.34 -4.60
CA GLN A 264 18.39 1.92 -5.05
C GLN A 264 18.63 3.32 -4.48
N VAL A 265 17.61 4.17 -4.34
CA VAL A 265 17.82 5.50 -3.78
C VAL A 265 18.21 5.41 -2.32
N ILE A 266 17.56 4.56 -1.50
CA ILE A 266 17.97 4.31 -0.10
C ILE A 266 19.44 3.83 -0.03
N ASN A 267 19.82 2.90 -0.90
CA ASN A 267 21.20 2.39 -0.98
C ASN A 267 22.22 3.48 -1.35
N TYR A 268 21.96 4.25 -2.41
CA TYR A 268 22.88 5.28 -2.89
C TYR A 268 22.83 6.60 -2.09
N SER A 269 21.77 6.85 -1.34
CA SER A 269 21.66 7.92 -0.34
C SER A 269 22.22 7.50 1.03
N LYS A 270 22.56 6.22 1.21
CA LYS A 270 22.95 5.62 2.50
C LYS A 270 21.87 5.72 3.60
N GLY A 271 20.61 5.93 3.22
CA GLY A 271 19.50 6.17 4.14
C GLY A 271 19.09 7.63 4.29
N ASP A 272 19.75 8.58 3.62
CA ASP A 272 19.39 10.02 3.64
C ASP A 272 18.13 10.35 2.78
N GLN A 273 17.57 9.36 2.07
CA GLN A 273 16.38 9.50 1.21
C GLN A 273 15.56 8.20 1.15
N HIS A 274 14.27 8.26 1.45
CA HIS A 274 13.30 7.15 1.42
C HIS A 274 12.13 7.41 0.44
N PRO A 275 12.26 7.07 -0.86
CA PRO A 275 11.17 7.19 -1.83
C PRO A 275 9.89 6.46 -1.43
N GLN A 276 8.74 7.11 -1.62
CA GLN A 276 7.42 6.47 -1.51
C GLN A 276 6.81 6.30 -2.91
N TYR A 277 6.02 5.24 -3.12
CA TYR A 277 5.42 4.93 -4.42
C TYR A 277 4.08 4.20 -4.30
N GLY A 278 3.22 4.36 -5.31
CA GLY A 278 2.02 3.55 -5.52
C GLY A 278 0.87 4.31 -6.17
N LYS A 279 -0.38 3.99 -5.83
CA LYS A 279 -1.59 4.34 -6.61
C LYS A 279 -2.60 5.18 -5.82
N ILE A 280 -3.34 6.05 -6.51
CA ILE A 280 -4.47 6.81 -5.93
C ILE A 280 -5.47 5.89 -5.24
N ARG A 281 -6.14 6.36 -4.18
CA ARG A 281 -7.26 5.64 -3.56
C ARG A 281 -8.57 5.85 -4.34
N ASN A 282 -8.66 5.25 -5.53
CA ASN A 282 -9.88 5.27 -6.33
C ASN A 282 -10.00 3.96 -7.12
N SER A 283 -11.04 3.18 -6.81
CA SER A 283 -11.30 1.83 -7.34
C SER A 283 -11.54 1.74 -8.86
N HIS A 284 -11.51 2.86 -9.58
CA HIS A 284 -11.58 2.92 -11.04
C HIS A 284 -10.24 3.34 -11.68
N LEU A 285 -9.28 3.79 -10.86
CA LEU A 285 -8.02 4.43 -11.24
C LEU A 285 -6.79 3.86 -10.49
N ASP A 286 -6.94 2.71 -9.83
CA ASP A 286 -5.91 1.99 -9.06
C ASP A 286 -5.63 0.56 -9.59
N LYS A 287 -6.47 0.08 -10.51
CA LYS A 287 -6.44 -1.29 -11.03
C LYS A 287 -5.34 -1.54 -12.08
N GLY A 288 -4.91 -0.49 -12.79
CA GLY A 288 -3.89 -0.59 -13.83
C GLY A 288 -2.46 -0.51 -13.34
N ASP A 289 -1.52 -0.45 -14.29
CA ASP A 289 -0.11 -0.11 -14.02
C ASP A 289 0.52 0.59 -15.23
N PHE A 290 1.30 1.64 -14.97
CA PHE A 290 2.06 2.37 -15.99
C PHE A 290 3.16 1.46 -16.54
N VAL A 291 3.58 1.67 -17.80
CA VAL A 291 4.60 0.80 -18.44
C VAL A 291 5.54 1.63 -19.29
N PHE A 292 6.83 1.29 -19.21
CA PHE A 292 7.92 1.74 -20.08
C PHE A 292 8.46 0.55 -20.89
N GLU A 293 8.95 0.79 -22.10
CA GLU A 293 9.67 -0.22 -22.91
C GLU A 293 11.17 -0.11 -22.64
N VAL A 294 11.86 -1.22 -22.34
CA VAL A 294 13.33 -1.23 -22.19
C VAL A 294 13.96 -2.25 -23.16
N GLY A 295 14.74 -1.72 -24.10
CA GLY A 295 15.10 -2.46 -25.30
C GLY A 295 16.06 -3.63 -25.05
N LYS A 296 15.54 -4.86 -25.07
CA LYS A 296 16.38 -6.07 -25.20
C LYS A 296 17.35 -5.94 -26.38
N SER A 297 18.65 -6.04 -26.08
CA SER A 297 19.74 -5.82 -27.04
C SER A 297 19.70 -6.83 -28.19
N LYS A 298 19.09 -6.45 -29.31
CA LYS A 298 18.98 -7.29 -30.51
C LYS A 298 20.30 -7.32 -31.28
N LYS A 299 21.02 -8.43 -31.17
CA LYS A 299 22.02 -8.85 -32.16
C LYS A 299 21.34 -9.11 -33.51
N GLY A 300 21.92 -8.69 -34.63
CA GLY A 300 21.54 -9.25 -35.94
C GLY A 300 21.80 -8.40 -37.19
N VAL A 301 22.98 -8.61 -37.81
CA VAL A 301 23.24 -8.67 -39.28
C VAL A 301 22.89 -7.46 -40.18
N GLY A 302 23.94 -6.92 -40.84
CA GLY A 302 23.88 -6.31 -42.19
C GLY A 302 23.51 -4.81 -42.28
N GLY A 303 24.14 -4.00 -43.15
CA GLY A 303 25.31 -4.29 -43.99
C GLY A 303 25.71 -3.14 -44.95
N ASN A 304 26.97 -2.71 -44.82
CA ASN A 304 27.84 -2.08 -45.84
C ASN A 304 27.45 -0.75 -46.57
N GLN A 305 28.32 0.27 -46.38
CA GLN A 305 28.74 1.33 -47.31
C GLN A 305 27.75 2.37 -47.90
N GLY A 306 28.25 3.62 -48.01
CA GLY A 306 27.56 4.75 -48.67
C GLY A 306 28.01 6.11 -48.13
N ALA A 307 29.16 6.64 -48.59
CA ALA A 307 29.66 7.95 -48.19
C ALA A 307 29.30 9.05 -49.20
N THR A 308 28.96 10.26 -48.74
CA THR A 308 29.60 11.56 -49.08
C THR A 308 28.82 12.77 -48.55
N GLY A 309 29.51 13.71 -47.89
CA GLY A 309 29.30 15.17 -47.98
C GLY A 309 28.05 15.83 -47.35
N GLY A 310 28.25 16.73 -46.37
CA GLY A 310 27.20 17.66 -45.89
C GLY A 310 27.45 18.24 -44.49
N GLU A 311 28.19 19.36 -44.40
CA GLU A 311 28.52 20.08 -43.14
C GLU A 311 27.26 20.51 -42.33
N ARG A 312 27.30 20.89 -41.02
CA ARG A 312 28.29 21.76 -40.35
C ARG A 312 28.14 21.85 -38.81
N GLY A 313 29.23 21.70 -38.03
CA GLY A 313 29.46 22.44 -36.76
C GLY A 313 29.54 21.69 -35.40
N LYS A 314 30.63 21.97 -34.63
CA LYS A 314 30.94 21.62 -33.20
C LYS A 314 31.17 20.13 -32.88
N PRO A 315 31.84 19.77 -31.76
CA PRO A 315 32.61 20.55 -30.78
C PRO A 315 34.15 20.36 -30.97
N SER A 316 34.98 20.53 -29.93
CA SER A 316 36.45 20.40 -30.01
C SER A 316 36.92 18.98 -30.37
N ALA A 317 37.92 18.89 -31.24
CA ALA A 317 38.30 17.66 -31.94
C ALA A 317 38.62 16.46 -31.04
N ASP A 318 39.34 16.67 -29.94
CA ASP A 318 39.79 15.58 -29.07
C ASP A 318 38.65 14.72 -28.52
N LEU A 319 37.52 15.31 -28.12
CA LEU A 319 36.43 14.56 -27.47
C LEU A 319 35.62 13.68 -28.44
N ALA A 320 35.70 13.97 -29.75
CA ALA A 320 35.10 13.12 -30.78
C ALA A 320 35.99 11.89 -31.03
N VAL A 321 37.31 12.12 -31.23
CA VAL A 321 38.29 11.04 -31.43
C VAL A 321 38.45 10.18 -30.18
N GLU A 322 38.43 10.78 -28.98
CA GLU A 322 38.41 10.04 -27.71
C GLU A 322 37.20 9.12 -27.61
N ARG A 323 36.01 9.60 -28.01
CA ARG A 323 34.78 8.79 -28.01
C ARG A 323 34.85 7.66 -29.03
N GLU A 324 35.41 7.89 -30.21
CA GLU A 324 35.55 6.86 -31.25
C GLU A 324 36.54 5.76 -30.81
N PHE A 325 37.67 6.15 -30.20
CA PHE A 325 38.60 5.20 -29.55
C PHE A 325 37.91 4.45 -28.40
N TRP A 326 37.20 5.15 -27.51
CA TRP A 326 36.48 4.50 -26.41
C TRP A 326 35.41 3.54 -26.93
N ASP A 327 34.69 3.90 -27.99
CA ASP A 327 33.60 3.11 -28.55
C ASP A 327 34.06 1.85 -29.28
N SER A 328 35.31 1.80 -29.77
CA SER A 328 35.90 0.54 -30.25
C SER A 328 36.28 -0.40 -29.10
N ILE A 329 36.87 0.11 -28.01
CA ILE A 329 37.38 -0.73 -26.90
C ILE A 329 36.36 -1.02 -25.78
N LYS A 330 35.27 -0.25 -25.64
CA LYS A 330 34.32 -0.34 -24.49
C LYS A 330 33.68 -1.71 -24.25
N ASN A 331 33.75 -2.61 -25.23
CA ASN A 331 33.22 -3.97 -25.15
C ASN A 331 34.32 -5.06 -25.18
N ASN A 332 35.58 -4.69 -25.32
CA ASN A 332 36.71 -5.61 -25.29
C ASN A 332 36.89 -6.22 -23.87
N LYS A 333 37.60 -7.35 -23.79
CA LYS A 333 38.02 -8.04 -22.57
C LYS A 333 39.53 -8.04 -22.38
N ASP A 334 40.30 -7.54 -23.35
CA ASP A 334 41.74 -7.32 -23.19
C ASP A 334 41.99 -6.09 -22.30
N PRO A 335 42.79 -6.19 -21.21
CA PRO A 335 43.14 -5.04 -20.38
C PRO A 335 44.15 -4.08 -21.04
N GLU A 336 44.95 -4.51 -22.03
CA GLU A 336 45.95 -3.66 -22.72
C GLU A 336 45.29 -2.57 -23.57
N GLU A 337 44.17 -2.88 -24.22
CA GLU A 337 43.38 -1.91 -25.00
C GLU A 337 42.91 -0.72 -24.14
N TYR A 338 42.57 -1.01 -22.88
CA TYR A 338 42.24 0.01 -21.88
C TYR A 338 43.47 0.75 -21.32
N ARG A 339 44.67 0.14 -21.36
CA ARG A 339 45.95 0.80 -21.06
C ARG A 339 46.33 1.77 -22.18
N ALA A 340 46.29 1.33 -23.45
CA ALA A 340 46.57 2.17 -24.62
C ALA A 340 45.65 3.41 -24.69
N TYR A 341 44.35 3.24 -24.41
CA TYR A 341 43.44 4.38 -24.28
C TYR A 341 43.84 5.32 -23.12
N LEU A 342 44.32 4.81 -21.98
CA LEU A 342 44.78 5.64 -20.86
C LEU A 342 46.12 6.33 -21.11
N GLU A 343 47.01 5.77 -21.93
CA GLU A 343 48.23 6.47 -22.37
C GLU A 343 47.90 7.65 -23.26
N ARG A 344 46.92 7.48 -24.17
CA ARG A 344 46.50 8.53 -25.10
C ARG A 344 45.55 9.55 -24.47
N TYR A 345 44.73 9.14 -23.51
CA TYR A 345 43.73 9.97 -22.82
C TYR A 345 43.78 9.82 -21.28
N PRO A 346 44.91 10.11 -20.61
CA PRO A 346 45.11 9.83 -19.17
C PRO A 346 44.17 10.60 -18.23
N ARG A 347 43.58 11.69 -18.73
CA ARG A 347 42.55 12.54 -18.10
C ARG A 347 41.27 12.66 -18.95
N GLY A 348 41.07 11.76 -19.91
CA GLY A 348 39.89 11.73 -20.78
C GLY A 348 38.58 11.47 -20.05
N ALA A 349 37.46 11.79 -20.69
CA ALA A 349 36.11 11.58 -20.19
C ALA A 349 35.82 10.12 -19.78
N PHE A 350 36.44 9.13 -20.42
CA PHE A 350 36.28 7.71 -20.09
C PHE A 350 37.45 7.09 -19.29
N ALA A 351 38.45 7.89 -18.88
CA ALA A 351 39.62 7.43 -18.12
C ALA A 351 39.25 6.71 -16.80
N GLY A 352 38.18 7.13 -16.14
CA GLY A 352 37.65 6.41 -14.96
C GLY A 352 37.16 4.99 -15.29
N LEU A 353 36.48 4.82 -16.44
CA LEU A 353 35.94 3.54 -16.89
C LEU A 353 37.05 2.59 -17.35
N ALA A 354 38.05 3.09 -18.07
CA ALA A 354 39.23 2.32 -18.46
C ALA A 354 39.96 1.73 -17.24
N ARG A 355 40.19 2.53 -16.20
CA ARG A 355 40.81 2.08 -14.92
C ARG A 355 39.95 1.06 -14.15
N ILE A 356 38.65 0.98 -14.42
CA ILE A 356 37.78 -0.09 -13.88
C ILE A 356 37.89 -1.36 -14.75
N ARG A 357 37.91 -1.20 -16.08
CA ARG A 357 38.04 -2.32 -17.04
C ARG A 357 39.37 -3.07 -16.91
N ILE A 358 40.49 -2.35 -16.78
CA ILE A 358 41.81 -2.96 -16.51
C ILE A 358 41.76 -3.85 -15.27
N ARG A 359 41.17 -3.36 -14.16
CA ARG A 359 41.04 -4.14 -12.91
C ARG A 359 40.05 -5.31 -13.01
N LYS A 360 39.09 -5.26 -13.93
CA LYS A 360 38.15 -6.36 -14.20
C LYS A 360 38.75 -7.47 -15.08
N PHE A 361 39.79 -7.17 -15.87
CA PHE A 361 40.30 -8.06 -16.91
C PHE A 361 41.80 -8.36 -16.88
N THR A 362 42.59 -7.69 -16.02
CA THR A 362 43.98 -8.11 -15.76
C THR A 362 43.97 -9.43 -14.98
N PRO A 363 44.62 -10.51 -15.48
CA PRO A 363 44.76 -11.74 -14.71
C PRO A 363 45.60 -11.52 -13.44
N PRO A 364 45.36 -12.27 -12.35
CA PRO A 364 46.26 -12.27 -11.20
C PRO A 364 47.68 -12.72 -11.59
N THR A 365 48.69 -12.15 -10.96
CA THR A 365 50.10 -12.47 -11.26
C THR A 365 50.50 -13.88 -10.81
N PRO A 366 51.55 -14.49 -11.41
CA PRO A 366 51.93 -15.88 -11.13
C PRO A 366 52.22 -16.21 -9.66
N GLU A 367 52.61 -15.21 -8.86
CA GLU A 367 52.84 -15.34 -7.41
C GLU A 367 51.55 -15.64 -6.61
N GLN A 368 50.38 -15.39 -7.20
CA GLN A 368 49.06 -15.76 -6.65
C GLN A 368 48.55 -17.12 -7.17
N ALA A 369 49.34 -17.84 -7.98
CA ALA A 369 48.91 -19.00 -8.76
C ALA A 369 49.47 -20.35 -8.26
N VAL A 370 49.42 -20.60 -6.95
CA VAL A 370 49.68 -21.94 -6.38
C VAL A 370 48.47 -22.40 -5.57
N ALA A 371 47.93 -23.57 -5.95
CA ALA A 371 46.86 -24.33 -5.28
C ALA A 371 45.51 -23.61 -5.08
N GLN A 372 44.67 -23.62 -6.12
CA GLN A 372 43.23 -23.86 -5.95
C GLN A 372 42.80 -25.05 -6.83
N PRO A 373 42.18 -26.11 -6.26
CA PRO A 373 41.56 -27.17 -7.04
C PRO A 373 40.42 -26.63 -7.92
N ALA A 374 39.99 -27.39 -8.92
CA ALA A 374 38.81 -27.06 -9.70
C ALA A 374 37.60 -26.92 -8.76
N GLN A 375 36.99 -25.72 -8.72
CA GLN A 375 35.85 -25.47 -7.85
C GLN A 375 34.70 -26.44 -8.20
N PRO A 376 34.12 -27.16 -7.23
CA PRO A 376 33.03 -28.08 -7.50
C PRO A 376 31.85 -27.28 -8.09
N LYS A 377 31.23 -27.81 -9.16
CA LYS A 377 30.01 -27.22 -9.70
C LYS A 377 28.94 -27.25 -8.62
N MET A 378 28.55 -26.07 -8.15
CA MET A 378 27.49 -25.91 -7.16
C MET A 378 26.15 -26.35 -7.76
N GLY A 379 25.36 -27.10 -7.01
CA GLY A 379 23.94 -27.29 -7.26
C GLY A 379 23.17 -25.99 -6.98
N ARG A 380 21.95 -25.90 -7.48
CA ARG A 380 21.09 -24.71 -7.43
C ARG A 380 19.73 -25.07 -6.85
N LEU A 381 19.41 -24.53 -5.67
CA LEU A 381 18.11 -24.70 -5.03
C LEU A 381 17.26 -23.45 -5.24
N ILE A 382 16.11 -23.60 -5.89
CA ILE A 382 15.08 -22.55 -5.95
C ILE A 382 13.97 -22.93 -4.98
N ALA A 383 13.61 -22.03 -4.05
CA ALA A 383 12.54 -22.25 -3.08
C ALA A 383 11.41 -21.25 -3.30
N HIS A 384 10.22 -21.75 -3.63
CA HIS A 384 8.99 -20.96 -3.76
C HIS A 384 7.98 -21.34 -2.69
N SER A 385 7.10 -20.39 -2.33
CA SER A 385 6.01 -20.56 -1.38
C SER A 385 4.74 -19.87 -1.87
N ASN A 386 3.60 -20.30 -1.34
CA ASN A 386 2.29 -19.66 -1.58
C ASN A 386 2.02 -18.45 -0.66
N VAL A 387 3.01 -17.98 0.10
CA VAL A 387 2.85 -16.88 1.07
C VAL A 387 4.08 -15.97 1.08
N SER A 388 3.89 -14.68 0.80
CA SER A 388 4.97 -13.70 0.74
C SER A 388 5.51 -13.33 2.13
N GLY A 389 6.81 -13.00 2.20
CA GLY A 389 7.48 -12.60 3.45
C GLY A 389 7.60 -13.75 4.46
N ASP A 390 7.97 -14.93 3.96
CA ASP A 390 8.43 -16.07 4.73
C ASP A 390 9.97 -16.09 4.83
N THR A 391 10.55 -17.17 5.33
CA THR A 391 12.00 -17.37 5.48
C THR A 391 12.38 -18.81 5.14
N VAL A 392 13.34 -18.98 4.24
CA VAL A 392 13.99 -20.25 3.90
C VAL A 392 15.19 -20.47 4.81
N PHE A 393 15.35 -21.70 5.27
CA PHE A 393 16.49 -22.21 6.03
C PHE A 393 17.05 -23.45 5.33
N ILE A 394 18.37 -23.56 5.31
CA ILE A 394 19.13 -24.68 4.73
C ILE A 394 20.08 -25.18 5.81
N ASP A 395 19.93 -26.45 6.21
CA ASP A 395 20.60 -27.06 7.36
C ASP A 395 20.48 -26.20 8.65
N GLY A 396 19.27 -25.67 8.87
CA GLY A 396 18.96 -24.77 10.00
C GLY A 396 19.47 -23.33 9.87
N LYS A 397 20.23 -22.99 8.82
CA LYS A 397 20.75 -21.64 8.58
C LYS A 397 19.81 -20.85 7.66
N SER A 398 19.32 -19.70 8.13
CA SER A 398 18.48 -18.80 7.30
C SER A 398 19.24 -18.26 6.09
N VAL A 399 18.57 -18.20 4.93
CA VAL A 399 19.13 -17.71 3.65
C VAL A 399 18.29 -16.63 2.97
N GLY A 400 17.24 -16.11 3.62
CA GLY A 400 16.32 -15.10 3.08
C GLY A 400 14.90 -15.64 2.85
N PRO A 401 13.97 -14.83 2.29
CA PRO A 401 12.63 -15.27 1.93
C PRO A 401 12.63 -16.20 0.71
N THR A 402 11.49 -16.85 0.42
CA THR A 402 11.30 -17.53 -0.87
C THR A 402 11.29 -16.54 -2.03
N GLY A 403 11.70 -17.00 -3.22
CA GLY A 403 11.88 -16.13 -4.38
C GLY A 403 12.26 -16.87 -5.66
N PRO A 404 12.58 -16.14 -6.75
CA PRO A 404 13.05 -16.70 -8.01
C PRO A 404 14.56 -17.03 -7.99
N ASP A 405 15.33 -16.40 -7.10
CA ASP A 405 16.78 -16.59 -7.01
C ASP A 405 17.15 -17.99 -6.49
N ALA A 406 18.14 -18.61 -7.13
CA ALA A 406 18.64 -19.92 -6.74
C ALA A 406 19.78 -19.82 -5.73
N HIS A 407 19.61 -20.46 -4.56
CA HIS A 407 20.70 -20.66 -3.60
C HIS A 407 21.73 -21.64 -4.18
N ALA A 408 22.98 -21.21 -4.30
CA ALA A 408 24.09 -22.06 -4.73
C ALA A 408 24.60 -22.91 -3.56
N LEU A 409 24.51 -24.23 -3.69
CA LEU A 409 24.87 -25.23 -2.68
C LEU A 409 25.94 -26.17 -3.22
N ALA A 410 26.73 -26.79 -2.34
CA ALA A 410 27.65 -27.85 -2.77
C ALA A 410 26.86 -29.10 -3.21
N PRO A 411 27.50 -30.09 -3.85
CA PRO A 411 26.90 -31.40 -4.03
C PRO A 411 26.72 -32.08 -2.66
N GLY A 412 25.51 -32.53 -2.33
CA GLY A 412 25.21 -33.08 -1.00
C GLY A 412 23.72 -33.30 -0.74
N GLU A 413 23.40 -33.83 0.44
CA GLU A 413 22.04 -33.86 1.01
C GLU A 413 21.84 -32.62 1.89
N TYR A 414 20.68 -31.97 1.76
CA TYR A 414 20.33 -30.75 2.51
C TYR A 414 18.96 -30.85 3.15
N GLU A 415 18.82 -30.35 4.38
CA GLU A 415 17.54 -30.21 5.06
C GLU A 415 17.00 -28.79 4.87
N ILE A 416 15.91 -28.67 4.09
CA ILE A 416 15.31 -27.38 3.75
C ILE A 416 14.04 -27.19 4.55
N ARG A 417 13.99 -26.09 5.31
CA ARG A 417 12.83 -25.67 6.10
C ARG A 417 12.38 -24.29 5.65
N VAL A 418 11.09 -24.10 5.40
CA VAL A 418 10.50 -22.81 5.03
C VAL A 418 9.47 -22.43 6.09
N GLU A 419 9.59 -21.23 6.65
CA GLU A 419 8.79 -20.79 7.80
C GLU A 419 8.17 -19.41 7.59
N LYS A 420 6.99 -19.21 8.19
CA LYS A 420 6.45 -17.85 8.39
C LYS A 420 5.65 -17.81 9.69
N ALA A 421 5.73 -16.69 10.41
CA ALA A 421 4.89 -16.48 11.58
C ALA A 421 3.39 -16.57 11.20
N GLY A 422 2.66 -17.49 11.84
CA GLY A 422 1.26 -17.80 11.50
C GLY A 422 1.07 -18.84 10.38
N PHE A 423 2.13 -19.57 10.01
CA PHE A 423 2.14 -20.69 9.07
C PHE A 423 2.81 -21.91 9.73
N GLU A 424 2.42 -23.13 9.35
CA GLU A 424 3.17 -24.33 9.77
C GLU A 424 4.44 -24.42 8.91
N PRO A 425 5.60 -24.81 9.48
CA PRO A 425 6.84 -24.89 8.74
C PRO A 425 6.81 -26.05 7.74
N PHE A 426 7.16 -25.77 6.48
CA PHE A 426 7.36 -26.81 5.48
C PHE A 426 8.79 -27.34 5.57
N GLU A 427 8.95 -28.66 5.75
CA GLU A 427 10.25 -29.33 5.82
C GLU A 427 10.39 -30.39 4.72
N THR A 428 11.58 -30.48 4.13
CA THR A 428 11.94 -31.55 3.19
C THR A 428 13.45 -31.76 3.14
N ARG A 429 13.89 -32.94 2.70
CA ARG A 429 15.31 -33.23 2.44
C ARG A 429 15.57 -33.39 0.94
N ILE A 430 16.70 -32.88 0.46
CA ILE A 430 17.07 -32.93 -0.95
C ILE A 430 18.53 -33.34 -1.19
N ALA A 431 18.71 -34.36 -2.04
CA ALA A 431 19.94 -34.56 -2.80
C ALA A 431 20.13 -33.43 -3.82
N LEU A 432 21.34 -32.92 -3.98
CA LEU A 432 21.79 -32.07 -5.09
C LEU A 432 23.11 -32.59 -5.65
N SER A 433 23.16 -32.81 -6.97
CA SER A 433 24.39 -33.18 -7.68
C SER A 433 25.13 -31.95 -8.21
N ALA A 434 26.35 -32.17 -8.72
CA ALA A 434 27.25 -31.10 -9.15
C ALA A 434 26.77 -30.35 -10.41
N GLY A 435 26.00 -29.28 -10.20
CA GLY A 435 25.36 -28.49 -11.27
C GLY A 435 23.90 -28.83 -11.53
N ASP A 436 23.24 -29.64 -10.69
CA ASP A 436 21.79 -29.82 -10.71
C ASP A 436 21.08 -28.49 -10.37
N GLU A 437 19.90 -28.26 -10.95
CA GLU A 437 18.94 -27.27 -10.46
C GLU A 437 17.68 -27.99 -9.95
N LYS A 438 17.22 -27.63 -8.76
CA LYS A 438 16.12 -28.29 -8.07
C LYS A 438 15.18 -27.25 -7.46
N THR A 439 13.93 -27.23 -7.94
CA THR A 439 12.90 -26.33 -7.42
C THR A 439 12.06 -27.04 -6.37
N ILE A 440 11.99 -26.49 -5.16
CA ILE A 440 10.98 -26.88 -4.16
C ILE A 440 9.82 -25.88 -4.15
N ARG A 441 8.62 -26.39 -3.92
CA ARG A 441 7.40 -25.58 -3.77
C ARG A 441 6.81 -25.86 -2.39
N ALA A 442 7.25 -25.08 -1.41
CA ALA A 442 6.80 -25.16 -0.03
C ALA A 442 5.35 -24.68 0.05
N ARG A 443 4.40 -25.60 0.29
CA ARG A 443 3.03 -25.19 0.56
C ARG A 443 2.89 -24.84 2.04
N LEU A 444 3.17 -23.58 2.37
CA LEU A 444 2.86 -23.01 3.68
C LEU A 444 1.34 -22.88 3.82
N GLU A 445 0.71 -23.88 4.44
CA GLU A 445 -0.64 -23.72 4.96
C GLU A 445 -0.58 -22.78 6.17
N ARG A 446 -1.62 -21.94 6.36
CA ARG A 446 -1.73 -21.16 7.60
C ARG A 446 -1.66 -22.13 8.75
N SER A 447 -0.86 -21.83 9.76
CA SER A 447 -1.10 -22.38 11.06
C SER A 447 -2.40 -21.71 11.52
N VAL A 448 -3.49 -22.43 11.25
CA VAL A 448 -4.18 -23.11 12.33
C VAL A 448 -3.08 -23.77 13.18
N PRO A 449 -2.50 -23.09 14.20
CA PRO A 449 -1.64 -23.81 15.13
C PRO A 449 -2.48 -24.98 15.64
N VAL A 450 -1.86 -26.07 16.07
CA VAL A 450 -2.59 -27.25 16.59
C VAL A 450 -3.61 -26.89 17.70
N ARG A 451 -3.46 -25.68 18.29
CA ARG A 451 -4.31 -24.96 19.25
C ARG A 451 -5.61 -24.31 18.71
N LEU A 452 -5.76 -24.09 17.39
CA LEU A 452 -6.97 -23.51 16.77
C LEU A 452 -8.01 -24.56 16.33
N VAL A 453 -7.76 -25.85 16.53
CA VAL A 453 -8.83 -26.85 16.49
C VAL A 453 -9.81 -26.54 17.63
N PRO A 454 -11.09 -26.22 17.36
CA PRO A 454 -12.02 -25.82 18.39
C PRO A 454 -12.36 -27.01 19.29
N VAL A 455 -12.06 -26.88 20.58
CA VAL A 455 -12.40 -27.88 21.58
C VAL A 455 -13.91 -27.88 21.77
N ARG A 456 -14.52 -29.06 21.80
CA ARG A 456 -15.92 -29.28 22.19
C ARG A 456 -15.96 -30.32 23.30
N ASP A 457 -16.22 -29.90 24.53
CA ASP A 457 -16.49 -30.84 25.62
C ASP A 457 -17.79 -31.61 25.36
N ARG A 458 -17.92 -32.78 25.97
CA ARG A 458 -19.14 -33.60 25.93
C ARG A 458 -20.01 -33.32 27.14
N LEU A 459 -21.33 -33.25 26.93
CA LEU A 459 -22.33 -33.23 27.99
C LEU A 459 -22.62 -34.67 28.46
N ARG A 460 -23.36 -34.83 29.56
CA ARG A 460 -23.68 -36.15 30.14
C ARG A 460 -24.55 -37.02 29.23
N ASP A 461 -25.31 -36.40 28.33
CA ASP A 461 -26.11 -37.06 27.28
C ASP A 461 -25.27 -37.48 26.05
N GLY A 462 -23.96 -37.28 26.07
CA GLY A 462 -23.04 -37.56 24.96
C GLY A 462 -23.07 -36.51 23.83
N SER A 463 -23.94 -35.50 23.91
CA SER A 463 -23.98 -34.40 22.94
C SER A 463 -22.74 -33.50 23.06
N SER A 464 -22.43 -32.76 21.99
CA SER A 464 -21.36 -31.76 22.02
C SER A 464 -21.85 -30.46 22.67
N GLY A 465 -20.98 -29.88 23.50
CA GLY A 465 -21.06 -28.48 23.91
C GLY A 465 -20.56 -27.51 22.84
N PRO A 466 -20.46 -26.21 23.18
CA PRO A 466 -20.03 -25.16 22.25
C PRO A 466 -18.61 -25.34 21.73
N GLU A 467 -18.30 -24.72 20.59
CA GLU A 467 -16.94 -24.64 20.07
C GLU A 467 -16.11 -23.61 20.84
N MET A 468 -14.96 -24.05 21.35
CA MET A 468 -14.07 -23.26 22.18
C MET A 468 -12.69 -23.14 21.53
N ALA A 469 -12.27 -21.93 21.16
CA ALA A 469 -10.92 -21.65 20.65
C ALA A 469 -9.93 -21.46 21.80
N ARG A 470 -8.70 -21.97 21.67
CA ARG A 470 -7.67 -21.83 22.71
C ARG A 470 -6.97 -20.47 22.59
N ILE A 471 -6.95 -19.73 23.70
CA ILE A 471 -6.29 -18.43 23.84
C ILE A 471 -5.13 -18.60 24.82
N GLU A 472 -3.89 -18.37 24.39
CA GLU A 472 -2.69 -18.61 25.23
C GLU A 472 -2.55 -17.65 26.42
N GLY A 473 -3.32 -16.56 26.42
CA GLY A 473 -3.09 -15.42 27.30
C GLY A 473 -1.92 -14.57 26.85
N GLY A 474 -1.49 -13.65 27.71
CA GLY A 474 -0.43 -12.68 27.43
C GLY A 474 -0.79 -11.28 27.90
N CYS A 475 0.02 -10.29 27.50
CA CYS A 475 -0.16 -8.90 27.90
C CYS A 475 -0.39 -7.98 26.70
N PHE A 476 -1.33 -7.04 26.83
CA PHE A 476 -1.75 -6.13 25.76
C PHE A 476 -2.02 -4.72 26.29
N ARG A 477 -2.32 -3.79 25.36
CA ARG A 477 -2.89 -2.48 25.67
C ARG A 477 -4.41 -2.57 25.57
N MET A 478 -5.08 -2.56 26.72
CA MET A 478 -6.53 -2.52 26.83
C MET A 478 -6.99 -1.06 26.79
N GLY A 479 -8.11 -0.78 26.11
CA GLY A 479 -8.64 0.57 25.91
C GLY A 479 -8.01 1.33 24.73
N SER A 480 -8.63 2.45 24.36
CA SER A 480 -8.33 3.25 23.17
C SER A 480 -7.32 4.37 23.43
N PRO A 481 -6.46 4.72 22.47
CA PRO A 481 -5.59 5.90 22.55
C PRO A 481 -6.41 7.21 22.46
N PRO A 482 -5.88 8.37 22.89
CA PRO A 482 -6.61 9.64 22.84
C PRO A 482 -7.09 10.08 21.45
N SER A 483 -6.48 9.57 20.38
CA SER A 483 -6.79 9.87 18.99
C SER A 483 -7.81 8.92 18.32
N GLU A 484 -8.31 7.88 19.00
CA GLU A 484 -9.24 6.92 18.37
C GLU A 484 -10.61 7.55 18.12
N LYS A 485 -11.00 7.70 16.85
CA LYS A 485 -12.28 8.31 16.43
C LYS A 485 -13.47 7.57 17.05
N GLY A 486 -14.21 8.27 17.91
CA GLY A 486 -15.41 7.76 18.58
C GLY A 486 -15.16 7.12 19.96
N ARG A 487 -13.95 7.22 20.52
CA ARG A 487 -13.65 6.84 21.91
C ARG A 487 -14.53 7.54 22.94
N ASP A 488 -14.62 6.93 24.12
CA ASP A 488 -15.14 7.54 25.34
C ASP A 488 -14.03 7.76 26.40
N ASP A 489 -14.33 8.43 27.52
CA ASP A 489 -13.35 8.72 28.59
C ASP A 489 -12.91 7.46 29.35
N ASP A 490 -13.84 6.53 29.57
CA ASP A 490 -13.68 5.35 30.42
C ASP A 490 -12.83 4.25 29.77
N GLU A 491 -12.57 4.37 28.47
CA GLU A 491 -11.69 3.49 27.68
C GLU A 491 -10.19 3.79 27.85
N ARG A 492 -9.76 4.41 28.95
CA ARG A 492 -8.37 4.87 29.12
C ARG A 492 -7.36 3.73 28.87
N GLN A 493 -6.50 3.93 27.86
CA GLN A 493 -5.54 2.90 27.50
C GLN A 493 -4.51 2.62 28.60
N HIS A 494 -4.35 1.34 28.94
CA HIS A 494 -3.41 0.85 29.97
C HIS A 494 -2.92 -0.57 29.64
N ARG A 495 -1.87 -1.05 30.33
CA ARG A 495 -1.33 -2.41 30.11
C ARG A 495 -2.04 -3.41 31.01
N VAL A 496 -2.61 -4.45 30.41
CA VAL A 496 -3.26 -5.56 31.10
C VAL A 496 -2.59 -6.87 30.69
N CYS A 497 -2.61 -7.86 31.57
CA CYS A 497 -2.26 -9.25 31.25
C CYS A 497 -3.44 -10.16 31.61
N VAL A 498 -3.67 -11.17 30.79
CA VAL A 498 -4.65 -12.24 31.01
C VAL A 498 -3.93 -13.59 30.94
N GLU A 499 -4.39 -14.56 31.73
CA GLU A 499 -3.90 -15.93 31.70
C GLU A 499 -4.42 -16.68 30.47
N GLY A 500 -3.97 -17.91 30.27
CA GLY A 500 -4.45 -18.77 29.19
C GLY A 500 -5.84 -19.33 29.49
N PHE A 501 -6.75 -19.25 28.52
CA PHE A 501 -8.14 -19.68 28.64
C PHE A 501 -8.71 -20.13 27.30
N TYR A 502 -9.89 -20.73 27.32
CA TYR A 502 -10.67 -21.03 26.12
C TYR A 502 -11.81 -20.01 25.96
N MET A 503 -11.95 -19.43 24.76
CA MET A 503 -13.04 -18.49 24.42
C MET A 503 -14.05 -19.17 23.50
N GLY A 504 -15.34 -18.88 23.69
CA GLY A 504 -16.40 -19.31 22.78
C GLY A 504 -16.14 -18.76 21.38
N LYS A 505 -15.98 -19.66 20.40
CA LYS A 505 -15.70 -19.32 19.01
C LYS A 505 -16.82 -18.48 18.37
N TYR A 506 -18.03 -18.68 18.88
CA TYR A 506 -19.27 -17.99 18.52
C TYR A 506 -19.94 -17.44 19.77
N GLU A 507 -20.89 -16.51 19.59
CA GLU A 507 -21.91 -16.19 20.58
C GLU A 507 -22.72 -17.47 20.93
N ALA A 508 -23.28 -17.56 22.14
CA ALA A 508 -24.10 -18.71 22.52
C ALA A 508 -25.39 -18.74 21.69
N THR A 509 -25.67 -19.85 21.01
CA THR A 509 -26.80 -19.94 20.07
C THR A 509 -28.12 -20.29 20.76
N PHE A 510 -29.24 -19.95 20.12
CA PHE A 510 -30.55 -20.44 20.54
C PHE A 510 -30.61 -21.98 20.61
N ALA A 511 -29.95 -22.70 19.70
CA ALA A 511 -29.94 -24.17 19.71
C ALA A 511 -29.29 -24.77 20.97
N GLU A 512 -28.26 -24.12 21.51
CA GLU A 512 -27.56 -24.57 22.71
C GLU A 512 -28.29 -24.10 23.98
N TYR A 513 -28.73 -22.84 24.00
CA TYR A 513 -29.50 -22.29 25.12
C TYR A 513 -30.86 -22.99 25.29
N ASP A 514 -31.54 -23.36 24.20
CA ASP A 514 -32.80 -24.12 24.27
C ASP A 514 -32.59 -25.54 24.84
N ARG A 515 -31.38 -26.14 24.72
CA ARG A 515 -31.05 -27.43 25.36
C ARG A 515 -30.94 -27.25 26.87
N PHE A 516 -30.20 -26.24 27.31
CA PHE A 516 -30.10 -25.83 28.71
C PHE A 516 -31.46 -25.52 29.32
N ALA A 517 -32.24 -24.64 28.69
CA ALA A 517 -33.50 -24.17 29.25
C ALA A 517 -34.49 -25.33 29.45
N LYS A 518 -34.56 -26.28 28.51
CA LYS A 518 -35.33 -27.52 28.67
C LYS A 518 -34.79 -28.38 29.82
N ALA A 519 -33.48 -28.64 29.86
CA ALA A 519 -32.85 -29.47 30.90
C ALA A 519 -32.96 -28.86 32.32
N ALA A 520 -33.03 -27.53 32.43
CA ALA A 520 -33.11 -26.78 33.68
C ALA A 520 -34.54 -26.31 34.03
N GLY A 521 -35.57 -26.72 33.26
CA GLY A 521 -36.97 -26.30 33.48
C GLY A 521 -37.22 -24.80 33.31
N ARG A 522 -36.33 -24.06 32.64
CA ARG A 522 -36.46 -22.61 32.40
C ARG A 522 -37.32 -22.34 31.17
N LYS A 523 -38.00 -21.18 31.20
CA LYS A 523 -38.76 -20.66 30.06
C LYS A 523 -37.82 -20.32 28.90
N LEU A 524 -38.19 -20.70 27.68
CA LEU A 524 -37.43 -20.35 26.48
C LEU A 524 -37.45 -18.82 26.24
N PRO A 525 -36.31 -18.17 25.96
CA PRO A 525 -36.27 -16.76 25.62
C PRO A 525 -36.90 -16.49 24.25
N LYS A 526 -37.55 -15.33 24.10
CA LYS A 526 -38.19 -14.92 22.84
C LYS A 526 -37.13 -14.59 21.79
N ASP A 527 -37.34 -15.05 20.56
CA ASP A 527 -36.50 -14.79 19.38
C ASP A 527 -36.98 -13.60 18.53
N ARG A 528 -37.99 -12.87 19.02
CA ARG A 528 -38.69 -11.78 18.31
C ARG A 528 -39.31 -12.20 16.96
N GLY A 529 -39.44 -13.50 16.69
CA GLY A 529 -39.88 -14.02 15.38
C GLY A 529 -38.79 -14.01 14.29
N TRP A 530 -37.53 -13.74 14.63
CA TRP A 530 -36.41 -13.70 13.67
C TRP A 530 -35.81 -15.08 13.39
N GLY A 531 -36.26 -16.12 14.10
CA GLY A 531 -35.78 -17.49 14.01
C GLY A 531 -34.77 -17.85 15.11
N ARG A 532 -34.70 -19.16 15.40
CA ARG A 532 -33.86 -19.76 16.45
C ARG A 532 -32.63 -20.44 15.83
N GLY A 533 -32.25 -21.61 16.33
CA GLY A 533 -31.19 -22.42 15.73
C GLY A 533 -29.81 -21.78 15.93
N LYS A 534 -29.09 -21.52 14.82
CA LYS A 534 -27.75 -20.93 14.82
C LYS A 534 -27.70 -19.42 15.09
N ARG A 535 -28.82 -18.74 15.29
CA ARG A 535 -28.84 -17.32 15.70
C ARG A 535 -28.38 -17.19 17.17
N PRO A 536 -27.68 -16.11 17.56
CA PRO A 536 -27.31 -15.88 18.95
C PRO A 536 -28.57 -15.76 19.82
N VAL A 537 -28.50 -16.27 21.05
CA VAL A 537 -29.60 -16.15 22.01
C VAL A 537 -29.74 -14.68 22.45
N ILE A 538 -30.97 -14.15 22.34
CA ILE A 538 -31.31 -12.77 22.70
C ILE A 538 -32.47 -12.72 23.69
N ASN A 539 -32.62 -11.57 24.36
CA ASN A 539 -33.57 -11.36 25.45
C ASN A 539 -33.29 -12.32 26.64
N VAL A 540 -32.00 -12.50 26.95
CA VAL A 540 -31.48 -13.16 28.16
C VAL A 540 -30.74 -12.13 29.01
N ASN A 541 -30.86 -12.24 30.33
CA ASN A 541 -30.17 -11.35 31.28
C ASN A 541 -28.84 -11.96 31.77
N TRP A 542 -28.14 -11.26 32.67
CA TRP A 542 -26.85 -11.72 33.18
C TRP A 542 -26.96 -13.00 34.04
N GLU A 543 -28.07 -13.17 34.75
CA GLU A 543 -28.34 -14.38 35.55
C GLU A 543 -28.66 -15.59 34.66
N ASP A 544 -29.39 -15.40 33.55
CA ASP A 544 -29.62 -16.42 32.53
C ASP A 544 -28.31 -16.90 31.90
N ALA A 545 -27.44 -15.96 31.52
CA ALA A 545 -26.15 -16.22 30.91
C ALA A 545 -25.19 -16.97 31.86
N THR A 546 -25.11 -16.54 33.11
CA THR A 546 -24.30 -17.21 34.14
C THR A 546 -24.90 -18.55 34.60
N ALA A 547 -26.22 -18.70 34.63
CA ALA A 547 -26.88 -19.98 34.92
C ALA A 547 -26.61 -21.03 33.81
N TYR A 548 -26.57 -20.62 32.54
CA TYR A 548 -26.17 -21.47 31.42
C TYR A 548 -24.72 -21.93 31.53
N ALA A 549 -23.78 -21.02 31.79
CA ALA A 549 -22.37 -21.36 32.00
C ALA A 549 -22.17 -22.30 33.21
N GLY A 550 -22.91 -22.06 34.29
CA GLY A 550 -22.94 -22.94 35.46
C GLY A 550 -23.55 -24.32 35.19
N TRP A 551 -24.53 -24.43 34.28
CA TRP A 551 -25.07 -25.71 33.83
C TRP A 551 -24.07 -26.48 32.96
N LEU A 552 -23.48 -25.83 31.94
CA LEU A 552 -22.40 -26.44 31.14
C LEU A 552 -21.25 -26.94 32.01
N SER A 553 -20.91 -26.21 33.08
CA SER A 553 -19.89 -26.64 34.04
C SER A 553 -20.23 -27.96 34.73
N ARG A 554 -21.51 -28.16 35.11
CA ARG A 554 -21.99 -29.42 35.70
C ARG A 554 -22.08 -30.55 34.67
N GLU A 555 -22.45 -30.24 33.43
CA GLU A 555 -22.57 -31.23 32.36
C GLU A 555 -21.23 -31.75 31.84
N THR A 556 -20.22 -30.88 31.76
CA THR A 556 -18.91 -31.20 31.16
C THR A 556 -17.82 -31.51 32.20
N GLY A 557 -18.03 -31.17 33.47
CA GLY A 557 -16.98 -31.21 34.51
C GLY A 557 -15.88 -30.16 34.34
N LYS A 558 -16.05 -29.21 33.40
CA LYS A 558 -15.12 -28.08 33.18
C LYS A 558 -15.62 -26.81 33.85
N LYS A 559 -14.74 -25.84 34.07
CA LYS A 559 -15.12 -24.54 34.65
C LYS A 559 -15.45 -23.53 33.55
N TYR A 560 -16.72 -23.53 33.15
CA TYR A 560 -17.32 -22.55 32.22
C TYR A 560 -17.85 -21.33 32.98
N ARG A 561 -17.67 -20.15 32.40
CA ARG A 561 -18.11 -18.84 32.92
C ARG A 561 -18.36 -17.87 31.77
N LEU A 562 -18.77 -16.64 32.10
CA LEU A 562 -18.60 -15.51 31.17
C LEU A 562 -17.12 -15.06 31.20
N PRO A 563 -16.59 -14.47 30.11
CA PRO A 563 -15.27 -13.86 30.13
C PRO A 563 -15.25 -12.66 31.08
N THR A 564 -14.09 -12.34 31.64
CA THR A 564 -13.80 -11.01 32.20
C THR A 564 -13.73 -9.98 31.07
N GLU A 565 -13.84 -8.69 31.41
CA GLU A 565 -13.72 -7.64 30.40
C GLU A 565 -12.36 -7.64 29.69
N ALA A 566 -11.28 -7.87 30.44
CA ALA A 566 -9.92 -7.97 29.91
C ALA A 566 -9.73 -9.16 28.97
N GLU A 567 -10.25 -10.33 29.32
CA GLU A 567 -10.25 -11.52 28.45
C GLU A 567 -11.04 -11.28 27.17
N TRP A 568 -12.19 -10.59 27.27
CA TRP A 568 -13.00 -10.25 26.11
C TRP A 568 -12.25 -9.33 25.14
N GLU A 569 -11.66 -8.23 25.61
CA GLU A 569 -10.96 -7.30 24.71
C GLU A 569 -9.65 -7.91 24.16
N PHE A 570 -8.93 -8.70 24.96
CA PHE A 570 -7.76 -9.45 24.48
C PHE A 570 -8.14 -10.42 23.36
N ALA A 571 -9.23 -11.18 23.56
CA ALA A 571 -9.75 -12.11 22.58
C ALA A 571 -10.26 -11.41 21.31
N ALA A 572 -10.98 -10.30 21.45
CA ALA A 572 -11.51 -9.51 20.33
C ALA A 572 -10.38 -8.94 19.46
N ARG A 573 -9.35 -8.34 20.07
CA ARG A 573 -8.20 -7.75 19.38
C ARG A 573 -7.34 -8.78 18.66
N ALA A 574 -7.20 -10.00 19.19
CA ALA A 574 -6.38 -11.06 18.61
C ALA A 574 -4.95 -10.61 18.20
N GLY A 575 -4.33 -9.75 19.02
CA GLY A 575 -3.00 -9.19 18.80
C GLY A 575 -2.95 -7.80 18.15
N THR A 576 -4.06 -7.25 17.62
CA THR A 576 -4.06 -5.91 17.03
C THR A 576 -4.18 -4.78 18.06
N THR A 577 -3.58 -3.63 17.75
CA THR A 577 -3.69 -2.38 18.54
C THR A 577 -4.68 -1.38 17.93
N THR A 578 -5.46 -1.82 16.93
CA THR A 578 -6.32 -0.99 16.09
C THR A 578 -7.71 -0.77 16.67
N ARG A 579 -8.48 0.18 16.09
CA ARG A 579 -9.86 0.52 16.48
C ARG A 579 -10.82 -0.69 16.44
N TYR A 580 -10.75 -1.46 15.36
CA TYR A 580 -11.43 -2.74 15.18
C TYR A 580 -10.38 -3.85 15.04
N TYR A 581 -10.78 -5.12 15.11
CA TYR A 581 -9.83 -6.23 14.94
C TYR A 581 -9.28 -6.37 13.50
N TRP A 582 -9.94 -5.73 12.50
CA TRP A 582 -9.50 -5.73 11.10
C TRP A 582 -8.77 -4.46 10.66
N GLY A 583 -8.82 -3.36 11.42
CA GLY A 583 -8.20 -2.09 11.02
C GLY A 583 -8.59 -0.88 11.87
N ASN A 584 -8.05 0.28 11.50
CA ASN A 584 -8.37 1.57 12.14
C ASN A 584 -9.52 2.30 11.45
N ASP A 585 -9.49 2.35 10.12
CA ASP A 585 -10.47 3.08 9.34
C ASP A 585 -11.64 2.21 8.93
N PHE A 586 -12.80 2.87 8.85
CA PHE A 586 -14.03 2.28 8.37
C PHE A 586 -14.09 2.53 6.86
N GLU A 587 -13.38 1.72 6.07
CA GLU A 587 -13.54 1.76 4.62
C GLU A 587 -14.92 1.22 4.28
N ASP A 588 -15.80 2.13 3.86
CA ASP A 588 -17.25 2.07 4.09
C ASP A 588 -17.95 0.86 3.46
N GLU A 589 -17.37 0.26 2.42
CA GLU A 589 -17.90 -0.92 1.73
C GLU A 589 -17.48 -2.25 2.39
N LEU A 590 -16.35 -2.30 3.11
CA LEU A 590 -15.72 -3.54 3.59
C LEU A 590 -16.14 -3.97 4.99
N ALA A 591 -16.70 -3.10 5.83
CA ALA A 591 -16.99 -3.46 7.22
C ALA A 591 -18.03 -4.60 7.37
N CYS A 592 -18.97 -4.69 6.43
CA CYS A 592 -20.00 -5.73 6.40
C CYS A 592 -19.45 -7.13 6.06
N ASP A 593 -18.18 -7.28 5.67
CA ASP A 593 -17.49 -8.58 5.61
C ASP A 593 -17.10 -9.09 7.02
N PHE A 594 -17.04 -8.21 8.02
CA PHE A 594 -16.49 -8.48 9.36
C PHE A 594 -17.52 -8.39 10.49
N ALA A 595 -18.60 -7.61 10.34
CA ALA A 595 -19.57 -7.37 11.41
C ALA A 595 -21.00 -7.14 10.89
N ASN A 596 -21.99 -7.78 11.53
CA ASN A 596 -23.40 -7.38 11.43
C ASN A 596 -23.63 -6.14 12.31
N SER A 597 -24.05 -5.02 11.73
CA SER A 597 -24.25 -3.77 12.48
C SER A 597 -25.20 -2.84 11.72
N ALA A 598 -25.53 -1.67 12.27
CA ALA A 598 -26.50 -0.77 11.63
C ALA A 598 -25.96 -0.33 10.26
N ASP A 599 -26.53 -0.87 9.18
CA ASP A 599 -26.04 -0.75 7.81
C ASP A 599 -27.14 -0.25 6.85
N LEU A 600 -26.88 -0.23 5.53
CA LEU A 600 -27.90 0.14 4.55
C LEU A 600 -29.06 -0.86 4.48
N THR A 601 -28.87 -2.12 4.90
CA THR A 601 -29.94 -3.13 4.97
C THR A 601 -30.90 -2.84 6.14
N ALA A 602 -30.39 -2.51 7.32
CA ALA A 602 -31.18 -2.06 8.47
C ALA A 602 -31.86 -0.71 8.20
N LYS A 603 -31.22 0.17 7.41
CA LYS A 603 -31.77 1.48 7.02
C LYS A 603 -33.06 1.39 6.21
N GLU A 604 -33.25 0.34 5.40
CA GLU A 604 -34.50 0.08 4.66
C GLU A 604 -35.72 -0.16 5.57
N LYS A 605 -35.51 -0.44 6.86
CA LYS A 605 -36.58 -0.52 7.88
C LYS A 605 -36.50 0.58 8.92
N ASN A 606 -35.41 1.35 8.97
CA ASN A 606 -35.15 2.39 9.96
C ASN A 606 -34.38 3.55 9.27
N SER A 607 -35.08 4.39 8.52
CA SER A 607 -34.49 5.47 7.69
C SER A 607 -33.50 6.37 8.44
N ASP A 608 -33.82 6.63 9.70
CA ASP A 608 -33.22 7.69 10.52
C ASP A 608 -31.95 7.21 11.26
N TRP A 609 -31.57 5.93 11.11
CA TRP A 609 -30.41 5.37 11.77
C TRP A 609 -29.10 5.92 11.18
N ILE A 610 -28.12 6.17 12.06
CA ILE A 610 -26.73 6.37 11.67
C ILE A 610 -26.17 4.99 11.33
N THR A 611 -25.78 4.80 10.06
CA THR A 611 -25.46 3.49 9.50
C THR A 611 -24.12 3.49 8.80
N ASN A 612 -23.50 2.31 8.75
CA ASN A 612 -22.46 1.93 7.80
C ASN A 612 -22.96 2.17 6.36
N ASN A 613 -22.06 2.48 5.42
CA ASN A 613 -22.40 2.59 4.00
C ASN A 613 -22.14 1.28 3.21
N CYS A 614 -22.29 0.12 3.87
CA CYS A 614 -22.24 -1.22 3.27
C CYS A 614 -23.57 -1.97 3.48
N ARG A 615 -23.62 -3.23 3.01
CA ARG A 615 -24.75 -4.14 3.18
C ARG A 615 -24.30 -5.50 3.69
N ASP A 616 -24.72 -5.87 4.90
CA ASP A 616 -24.44 -7.20 5.48
C ASP A 616 -25.53 -8.25 5.17
N GLY A 617 -26.72 -7.80 4.72
CA GLY A 617 -27.85 -8.65 4.38
C GLY A 617 -28.80 -8.99 5.54
N PHE A 618 -28.59 -8.43 6.75
CA PHE A 618 -29.32 -8.79 7.95
C PHE A 618 -29.91 -7.56 8.69
N VAL A 619 -31.19 -7.27 8.47
CA VAL A 619 -31.99 -6.24 9.19
C VAL A 619 -31.99 -6.41 10.73
N ASN A 620 -31.67 -7.60 11.22
CA ASN A 620 -31.62 -7.96 12.65
C ASN A 620 -30.36 -8.83 12.87
N THR A 621 -30.28 -9.65 13.93
CA THR A 621 -29.16 -10.60 14.09
C THR A 621 -28.92 -11.48 12.86
N ALA A 622 -27.70 -11.98 12.69
CA ALA A 622 -27.31 -13.02 11.75
C ALA A 622 -27.23 -14.40 12.45
N PRO A 623 -27.19 -15.52 11.72
CA PRO A 623 -26.62 -16.76 12.24
C PRO A 623 -25.16 -16.53 12.67
N VAL A 624 -24.75 -17.08 13.81
CA VAL A 624 -23.34 -16.97 14.25
C VAL A 624 -22.39 -17.55 13.21
N GLY A 625 -21.26 -16.90 13.02
CA GLY A 625 -20.25 -17.32 12.04
C GLY A 625 -20.53 -16.91 10.60
N SER A 626 -21.34 -15.87 10.37
CA SER A 626 -21.65 -15.37 9.03
C SER A 626 -20.55 -14.44 8.45
N PHE A 627 -19.65 -13.93 9.30
CA PHE A 627 -18.62 -12.92 8.95
C PHE A 627 -17.19 -13.45 9.07
N ARG A 628 -16.19 -12.67 8.65
CA ARG A 628 -14.76 -13.04 8.76
C ARG A 628 -14.29 -13.10 10.21
N THR A 629 -13.49 -14.12 10.56
CA THR A 629 -12.90 -14.25 11.90
C THR A 629 -11.81 -13.22 12.18
N ASN A 630 -11.56 -12.96 13.46
CA ASN A 630 -10.33 -12.32 13.89
C ASN A 630 -9.12 -13.29 13.89
N GLY A 631 -7.95 -12.81 14.35
CA GLY A 631 -6.70 -13.58 14.37
C GLY A 631 -6.70 -14.83 15.27
N TYR A 632 -7.66 -14.98 16.18
CA TYR A 632 -7.84 -16.16 17.03
C TYR A 632 -8.96 -17.09 16.51
N GLY A 633 -9.44 -16.91 15.28
CA GLY A 633 -10.50 -17.73 14.70
C GLY A 633 -11.87 -17.50 15.34
N LEU A 634 -12.03 -16.44 16.14
CA LEU A 634 -13.30 -16.05 16.76
C LEU A 634 -14.15 -15.28 15.75
N PHE A 635 -15.43 -15.60 15.72
CA PHE A 635 -16.45 -14.93 14.93
C PHE A 635 -17.23 -13.92 15.77
N ASP A 636 -17.85 -12.95 15.10
CA ASP A 636 -18.87 -12.06 15.67
C ASP A 636 -18.37 -11.25 16.89
N MET A 637 -17.06 -10.97 16.98
CA MET A 637 -16.44 -10.17 18.06
C MET A 637 -16.74 -8.66 17.95
N SER A 638 -17.39 -8.24 16.87
CA SER A 638 -17.88 -6.89 16.62
C SER A 638 -19.24 -7.02 15.96
N GLY A 639 -20.26 -6.36 16.50
CA GLY A 639 -21.62 -6.43 15.99
C GLY A 639 -22.39 -7.69 16.42
N ASN A 640 -23.42 -8.05 15.63
CA ASN A 640 -24.41 -9.10 15.88
C ASN A 640 -25.19 -8.96 17.21
N VAL A 641 -24.67 -9.37 18.38
CA VAL A 641 -25.25 -9.00 19.69
C VAL A 641 -24.21 -8.53 20.71
N TRP A 642 -24.62 -7.60 21.58
CA TRP A 642 -23.88 -7.21 22.77
C TRP A 642 -23.66 -8.42 23.66
N GLU A 643 -22.46 -8.54 24.23
CA GLU A 643 -22.08 -9.71 25.02
C GLU A 643 -21.87 -9.39 26.50
N TRP A 644 -22.56 -10.13 27.37
CA TRP A 644 -22.30 -10.09 28.81
C TRP A 644 -20.90 -10.61 29.18
N THR A 645 -20.15 -9.81 29.94
CA THR A 645 -18.96 -10.24 30.68
C THR A 645 -19.32 -10.55 32.15
N CYS A 646 -18.40 -11.15 32.91
CA CYS A 646 -18.56 -11.31 34.36
C CYS A 646 -18.06 -10.11 35.20
N SER A 647 -17.50 -9.07 34.59
CA SER A 647 -16.88 -7.94 35.29
C SER A 647 -17.89 -6.85 35.67
N LEU A 648 -17.64 -6.18 36.80
CA LEU A 648 -18.39 -5.00 37.22
C LEU A 648 -18.03 -3.81 36.32
N TYR A 649 -19.02 -3.08 35.81
CA TYR A 649 -18.74 -1.86 35.07
C TYR A 649 -18.38 -0.72 36.03
N GLN A 650 -17.23 -0.10 35.78
CA GLN A 650 -16.71 1.09 36.46
C GLN A 650 -16.21 2.09 35.43
N LYS A 651 -16.38 3.40 35.66
CA LYS A 651 -15.90 4.45 34.74
C LYS A 651 -14.35 4.48 34.62
N ASN A 652 -13.64 3.99 35.63
CA ASN A 652 -12.19 3.88 35.59
C ASN A 652 -11.79 2.41 35.65
N TYR A 653 -10.78 2.03 34.86
CA TYR A 653 -10.08 0.76 35.03
C TYR A 653 -9.30 0.77 36.34
N ASP A 654 -9.69 -0.09 37.28
CA ASP A 654 -9.23 -0.12 38.67
C ASP A 654 -8.77 -1.53 39.12
N GLY A 655 -8.84 -2.53 38.23
CA GLY A 655 -8.62 -3.94 38.53
C GLY A 655 -9.86 -4.80 38.36
N ASN A 656 -11.07 -4.22 38.32
CA ASN A 656 -12.32 -4.97 38.11
C ASN A 656 -12.42 -5.60 36.71
N GLU A 657 -11.78 -5.00 35.70
CA GLU A 657 -11.74 -5.52 34.33
C GLU A 657 -11.06 -6.90 34.21
N LYS A 658 -10.20 -7.26 35.17
CA LYS A 658 -9.47 -8.54 35.23
C LYS A 658 -10.17 -9.64 36.03
N ARG A 659 -11.34 -9.39 36.60
CA ARG A 659 -12.01 -10.33 37.52
C ARG A 659 -13.51 -10.43 37.30
N CYS A 660 -14.06 -11.60 37.59
CA CYS A 660 -15.50 -11.77 37.74
C CYS A 660 -15.95 -11.21 39.09
N VAL A 661 -17.17 -10.68 39.15
CA VAL A 661 -17.82 -10.31 40.42
C VAL A 661 -18.08 -11.53 41.31
N SER A 662 -18.15 -11.29 42.62
CA SER A 662 -18.75 -12.24 43.56
C SER A 662 -20.25 -12.37 43.31
N LYS A 663 -20.82 -13.54 43.64
CA LYS A 663 -22.28 -13.72 43.63
C LYS A 663 -22.92 -12.77 44.63
N GLY A 664 -23.90 -11.97 44.21
CA GLY A 664 -24.59 -11.00 45.05
C GLY A 664 -23.90 -9.62 45.14
N THR A 665 -22.86 -9.34 44.36
CA THR A 665 -22.36 -7.96 44.19
C THR A 665 -23.34 -7.16 43.32
N ASP A 666 -23.82 -6.02 43.80
CA ASP A 666 -24.74 -5.14 43.05
C ASP A 666 -24.06 -4.42 41.86
N GLY A 667 -24.83 -3.59 41.15
CA GLY A 667 -24.33 -2.70 40.10
C GLY A 667 -24.24 -3.29 38.68
N PRO A 668 -24.02 -2.44 37.67
CA PRO A 668 -24.00 -2.85 36.27
C PRO A 668 -22.83 -3.79 35.93
N ARG A 669 -23.00 -4.64 34.92
CA ARG A 669 -21.95 -5.50 34.36
C ARG A 669 -21.50 -4.97 33.02
N VAL A 670 -20.23 -5.19 32.68
CA VAL A 670 -19.74 -4.73 31.38
C VAL A 670 -20.34 -5.58 30.26
N VAL A 671 -20.89 -4.91 29.25
CA VAL A 671 -21.20 -5.48 27.94
C VAL A 671 -20.23 -4.95 26.90
N ARG A 672 -19.88 -5.79 25.93
CA ARG A 672 -18.91 -5.50 24.86
C ARG A 672 -19.47 -5.90 23.47
N GLY A 673 -18.76 -5.53 22.40
CA GLY A 673 -18.99 -6.00 21.03
C GLY A 673 -19.85 -5.12 20.14
N GLY A 674 -20.82 -4.37 20.68
CA GLY A 674 -21.87 -3.78 19.86
C GLY A 674 -22.90 -4.83 19.44
N GLY A 675 -23.84 -4.48 18.55
CA GLY A 675 -24.79 -5.44 17.99
C GLY A 675 -25.31 -5.02 16.62
N TRP A 676 -26.28 -5.77 16.09
CA TRP A 676 -26.90 -5.54 14.77
C TRP A 676 -27.52 -4.14 14.58
N ASN A 677 -27.82 -3.43 15.68
CA ASN A 677 -28.32 -2.06 15.67
C ASN A 677 -27.31 -1.01 16.19
N SER A 678 -26.03 -1.39 16.32
CA SER A 678 -24.94 -0.49 16.74
C SER A 678 -24.32 0.24 15.56
N THR A 679 -23.80 1.43 15.83
CA THR A 679 -23.07 2.27 14.88
C THR A 679 -21.58 1.87 14.82
N PRO A 680 -20.79 2.42 13.86
CA PRO A 680 -19.33 2.27 13.85
C PRO A 680 -18.61 2.73 15.14
N ARG A 681 -19.27 3.48 16.04
CA ARG A 681 -18.72 3.82 17.36
C ARG A 681 -18.74 2.63 18.32
N ASP A 682 -19.81 1.84 18.30
CA ASP A 682 -20.14 0.95 19.41
C ASP A 682 -19.64 -0.49 19.17
N ILE A 683 -19.26 -0.82 17.94
CA ILE A 683 -18.62 -2.09 17.53
C ILE A 683 -17.08 -2.10 17.63
N ARG A 684 -16.47 -1.03 18.15
CA ARG A 684 -15.01 -0.91 18.32
C ARG A 684 -14.49 -1.89 19.37
N SER A 685 -13.28 -2.40 19.20
CA SER A 685 -12.65 -3.32 20.16
C SER A 685 -12.54 -2.74 21.56
N ALA A 686 -12.35 -1.42 21.69
CA ALA A 686 -12.26 -0.71 22.96
C ALA A 686 -13.61 -0.28 23.56
N PHE A 687 -14.70 -0.24 22.78
CA PHE A 687 -15.98 0.26 23.28
C PHE A 687 -16.54 -0.67 24.36
N ARG A 688 -17.11 -0.06 25.40
CA ARG A 688 -17.65 -0.73 26.59
C ARG A 688 -18.91 -0.03 27.08
N ASN A 689 -19.82 -0.77 27.72
CA ASN A 689 -21.01 -0.18 28.35
C ASN A 689 -21.38 -0.95 29.63
N GLY A 690 -22.16 -0.33 30.52
CA GLY A 690 -22.61 -0.94 31.77
C GLY A 690 -24.13 -1.15 31.77
N PHE A 691 -24.58 -2.40 31.69
CA PHE A 691 -26.01 -2.77 31.76
C PHE A 691 -26.35 -3.42 33.11
N ASN A 692 -27.60 -3.29 33.56
CA ASN A 692 -28.07 -3.88 34.82
C ASN A 692 -28.25 -5.40 34.67
N THR A 693 -28.00 -6.17 35.72
CA THR A 693 -28.06 -7.65 35.67
C THR A 693 -29.41 -8.22 35.22
N LEU A 694 -30.49 -7.44 35.31
CA LEU A 694 -31.85 -7.79 34.89
C LEU A 694 -32.17 -7.45 33.41
N ASP A 695 -31.34 -6.67 32.73
CA ASP A 695 -31.61 -6.21 31.35
C ASP A 695 -31.63 -7.38 30.36
N ALA A 696 -32.70 -7.52 29.57
CA ALA A 696 -32.93 -8.66 28.67
C ALA A 696 -33.42 -8.18 27.30
N ASN A 697 -32.48 -7.75 26.44
CA ASN A 697 -32.80 -6.98 25.23
C ASN A 697 -32.64 -7.75 23.90
N LYS A 698 -33.27 -7.21 22.84
CA LYS A 698 -33.30 -7.81 21.47
C LYS A 698 -31.97 -7.75 20.70
N PHE A 699 -30.92 -7.26 21.34
CA PHE A 699 -29.59 -7.03 20.80
C PHE A 699 -28.51 -7.48 21.79
N LEU A 700 -28.89 -8.26 22.81
CA LEU A 700 -28.06 -8.60 23.96
C LEU A 700 -28.11 -10.11 24.19
N GLY A 701 -26.93 -10.72 24.14
CA GLY A 701 -26.65 -12.13 24.42
C GLY A 701 -25.31 -12.24 25.16
N PHE A 702 -24.52 -13.27 24.85
CA PHE A 702 -23.22 -13.50 25.47
C PHE A 702 -22.42 -14.58 24.71
N ARG A 703 -21.11 -14.65 24.96
CA ARG A 703 -20.29 -15.85 24.72
C ARG A 703 -19.66 -16.37 26.02
N LEU A 704 -19.07 -17.56 25.96
CA LEU A 704 -18.48 -18.24 27.11
C LEU A 704 -16.96 -18.06 27.17
N ALA A 705 -16.42 -18.10 28.38
CA ALA A 705 -15.05 -18.52 28.63
C ALA A 705 -15.04 -19.86 29.37
N ARG A 706 -13.97 -20.65 29.20
CA ARG A 706 -13.68 -21.85 29.98
C ARG A 706 -12.22 -21.84 30.38
N GLU A 707 -11.92 -22.26 31.60
CA GLU A 707 -10.52 -22.47 32.02
C GLU A 707 -9.92 -23.71 31.34
N PHE A 708 -8.59 -23.79 31.27
CA PHE A 708 -7.87 -24.82 30.52
C PHE A 708 -8.21 -26.27 30.94
#